data_AF-A0A0C3H2N4-F1
#
_entry.id   AF-A0A0C3H2N4-F1
#
_cell.length_a   1.000
_cell.length_b   1.000
_cell.length_c   1.000
_cell.angle_alpha   90.00
_cell.angle_beta   90.00
_cell.angle_gamma   90.00
#
_symmetry.space_group_name_H-M   'P 1'
#
loop_
_entity.id
_entity.type
_entity.pdbx_description
1 polymer ?
#
loop_
_entity_poly.entity_id
_entity_poly.type
_entity_poly.pdbx_seq_one_letter_code
_entity_poly.pdbx_strand_id
1 'polypeptide(L)'
;MKTDSMTILDRRKIITYGLPQTTGSKTPNKSRQREAMDSISARSCHYRLFGDLVLEDPSSFLDKPRRSRLAELEPHLLQLEKKQERDTLKPVQFDYRARFTAFQKEEPALWNPPRSAEEFVRPSGELDSPIAHHLHNPSFNTNYLNGIETADETNACIWLVMKNGFENGKTLIFDHLARREKSEEVDGINAYSPEILKCHEDLVEDVRTHMLATVEVVWGAKVRKRMKKMYQLKGNRLESLRLWGRYEEVTLFLEWDLSTTVSSQAQQLKRIIIFVMHPQVFLHPWGKKHARIQDLKLNIAGKLARVEIMEDFYQKKPWTSKNDFIRLACRKEAMELERKASRAVEAASNYPKAQSLRQSDRCPQNIFSTTRLRKFLDAELSAAHNTNNFADADESGDFTDLPEKIQEWIAGQQHILFEGQVVSTFPELTPFYKRYCSSSDSNLPAADISPTDMILKLMKMQFKMLNILTRGKSSIVDEWSFYGFGRSSVMKVKCNSCQASLVDDENARWSIVDPAIYITRRATKHTCEPGSRFQAVPQDKNINFIQENQNQLKNPRRQKPEVEWERLLRKDEENVGLSTKVESWCIECKDKTTTSKLSGGGSVFVDEKPRWTVGVPAKYIERRLNCLTCHKGSNRFVPVDEKVGSITKADLVTFAKEFGDSLTDAELAVALQRRHPARRDKRIQMRPQKRIRLGI
;
A
#
# COMPACT_ATOMS: atom_id res chain seq x y z
N MET A 1 -38.40 -16.13 -52.29
CA MET A 1 -39.69 -16.26 -53.01
C MET A 1 -40.81 -16.24 -51.98
N LYS A 2 -41.82 -15.39 -52.21
CA LYS A 2 -43.08 -15.14 -51.46
C LYS A 2 -42.90 -14.55 -50.06
N THR A 3 -42.90 -13.22 -49.88
CA THR A 3 -44.05 -12.26 -49.85
C THR A 3 -45.16 -12.68 -48.90
N ASP A 4 -45.37 -11.91 -47.83
CA ASP A 4 -46.59 -11.11 -47.72
C ASP A 4 -46.46 -9.96 -46.71
N SER A 5 -46.99 -8.84 -47.16
CA SER A 5 -47.13 -7.51 -46.60
C SER A 5 -48.49 -7.34 -45.92
N MET A 6 -48.60 -6.50 -44.88
CA MET A 6 -49.74 -5.57 -44.71
C MET A 6 -49.60 -4.57 -43.53
N THR A 7 -49.66 -3.27 -43.90
CA THR A 7 -50.38 -2.11 -43.30
C THR A 7 -50.19 -1.76 -41.80
N ILE A 8 -49.56 -0.62 -41.46
CA ILE A 8 -50.05 0.78 -41.39
C ILE A 8 -51.35 0.95 -40.57
N LEU A 9 -51.22 1.55 -39.38
CA LEU A 9 -52.27 2.38 -38.76
C LEU A 9 -51.64 3.42 -37.82
N ASP A 10 -51.70 4.66 -38.28
CA ASP A 10 -51.42 5.92 -37.60
C ASP A 10 -52.62 6.32 -36.73
N ARG A 11 -52.40 6.68 -35.45
CA ARG A 11 -53.33 7.49 -34.65
C ARG A 11 -52.62 8.34 -33.60
N ARG A 12 -52.35 9.58 -33.96
CA ARG A 12 -52.21 10.74 -33.07
C ARG A 12 -53.47 10.90 -32.18
N LYS A 13 -53.28 11.17 -30.89
CA LYS A 13 -54.30 11.80 -30.02
C LYS A 13 -53.70 12.98 -29.28
N ILE A 14 -54.12 14.16 -29.73
CA ILE A 14 -54.00 15.46 -29.06
C ILE A 14 -55.15 15.55 -28.07
N ILE A 15 -54.88 15.91 -26.81
CA ILE A 15 -55.91 16.26 -25.83
C ILE A 15 -55.72 17.72 -25.46
N THR A 16 -56.63 18.55 -25.95
CA THR A 16 -56.92 19.92 -25.53
C THR A 16 -57.92 19.88 -24.37
N TYR A 17 -57.67 20.63 -23.31
CA TYR A 17 -58.69 20.94 -22.29
C TYR A 17 -59.05 22.42 -22.36
N GLY A 18 -60.35 22.67 -22.46
CA GLY A 18 -60.96 23.99 -22.55
C GLY A 18 -61.16 24.65 -21.18
N LEU A 19 -61.21 25.98 -21.24
CA LEU A 19 -61.67 26.90 -20.20
C LEU A 19 -63.18 26.77 -19.94
N PRO A 20 -63.62 27.19 -18.74
CA PRO A 20 -64.80 28.03 -18.64
C PRO A 20 -64.50 29.37 -17.96
N GLN A 21 -65.12 30.42 -18.50
CA GLN A 21 -65.24 31.76 -17.91
C GLN A 21 -66.22 31.75 -16.73
N THR A 22 -66.04 32.64 -15.74
CA THR A 22 -67.07 33.61 -15.30
C THR A 22 -66.57 34.56 -14.20
N THR A 23 -66.63 35.85 -14.54
CA THR A 23 -67.11 37.04 -13.77
C THR A 23 -66.82 37.20 -12.27
N GLY A 24 -66.31 38.39 -11.91
CA GLY A 24 -66.69 39.02 -10.64
C GLY A 24 -65.64 39.94 -10.02
N SER A 25 -65.70 41.22 -10.36
CA SER A 25 -64.88 42.30 -9.81
C SER A 25 -65.04 42.47 -8.28
N LYS A 26 -63.93 42.69 -7.56
CA LYS A 26 -63.83 43.66 -6.45
C LYS A 26 -62.35 44.01 -6.19
N THR A 27 -62.14 45.30 -6.01
CA THR A 27 -60.89 46.09 -5.87
C THR A 27 -59.76 45.49 -5.01
N PRO A 28 -58.48 45.66 -5.41
CA PRO A 28 -57.34 45.11 -4.66
C PRO A 28 -56.91 46.02 -3.50
N ASN A 29 -56.74 45.38 -2.34
CA ASN A 29 -56.12 45.95 -1.15
C ASN A 29 -54.60 46.00 -1.34
N LYS A 30 -54.00 47.20 -1.25
CA LYS A 30 -52.57 47.49 -1.53
C LYS A 30 -51.57 46.77 -0.60
N SER A 31 -52.03 46.01 0.40
CA SER A 31 -51.17 45.23 1.29
C SER A 31 -50.81 43.83 0.76
N ARG A 32 -51.54 43.27 -0.20
CA ARG A 32 -51.28 41.92 -0.74
C ARG A 32 -50.30 41.87 -1.93
N GLN A 33 -49.95 43.01 -2.52
CA GLN A 33 -48.96 43.05 -3.61
C GLN A 33 -47.50 42.97 -3.11
N ARG A 34 -47.22 43.27 -1.84
CA ARG A 34 -45.90 42.99 -1.25
C ARG A 34 -45.72 41.51 -0.88
N GLU A 35 -46.75 40.86 -0.34
CA GLU A 35 -46.70 39.42 -0.06
C GLU A 35 -46.69 38.56 -1.34
N ALA A 36 -47.34 39.01 -2.43
CA ALA A 36 -47.31 38.30 -3.71
C ALA A 36 -46.01 38.51 -4.52
N MET A 37 -45.24 39.58 -4.26
CA MET A 37 -43.91 39.73 -4.85
C MET A 37 -42.83 38.98 -4.03
N ASP A 38 -43.00 38.86 -2.72
CA ASP A 38 -42.13 38.02 -1.89
C ASP A 38 -42.41 36.52 -2.05
N SER A 39 -43.64 36.13 -2.45
CA SER A 39 -43.99 34.72 -2.73
C SER A 39 -43.61 34.22 -4.14
N ILE A 40 -43.11 35.09 -5.02
CA ILE A 40 -42.56 34.71 -6.34
C ILE A 40 -41.02 34.60 -6.29
N SER A 41 -40.38 35.02 -5.19
CA SER A 41 -38.93 34.95 -4.97
C SER A 41 -38.43 33.66 -4.28
N ALA A 42 -39.30 32.67 -4.06
CA ALA A 42 -38.90 31.33 -3.65
C ALA A 42 -38.84 30.39 -4.86
N ARG A 43 -38.20 30.81 -5.96
CA ARG A 43 -37.65 29.83 -6.91
C ARG A 43 -36.67 29.00 -6.09
N SER A 44 -36.98 27.73 -5.89
CA SER A 44 -36.03 26.79 -5.32
C SER A 44 -34.77 26.82 -6.20
N CYS A 45 -33.76 27.60 -5.81
CA CYS A 45 -32.51 27.77 -6.54
C CYS A 45 -31.76 26.46 -6.50
N HIS A 46 -32.01 25.60 -7.48
CA HIS A 46 -31.26 24.40 -7.68
C HIS A 46 -30.06 24.70 -8.57
N TYR A 47 -28.93 24.07 -8.30
CA TYR A 47 -27.70 24.21 -9.06
C TYR A 47 -27.44 22.94 -9.88
N ARG A 48 -27.45 23.06 -11.21
CA ARG A 48 -27.09 21.96 -12.11
C ARG A 48 -25.58 21.92 -12.24
N LEU A 49 -24.94 20.86 -11.71
CA LEU A 49 -23.49 20.72 -11.73
C LEU A 49 -22.97 20.23 -13.09
N PHE A 50 -23.48 19.09 -13.55
CA PHE A 50 -23.08 18.43 -14.81
C PHE A 50 -24.09 17.33 -15.15
N GLY A 51 -24.40 17.12 -16.43
CA GLY A 51 -25.41 16.16 -16.85
C GLY A 51 -26.76 16.47 -16.20
N ASP A 52 -27.40 15.45 -15.63
CA ASP A 52 -28.67 15.55 -14.91
C ASP A 52 -28.47 15.70 -13.38
N LEU A 53 -27.24 15.91 -12.91
CA LEU A 53 -26.96 16.07 -11.49
C LEU A 53 -27.32 17.48 -11.02
N VAL A 54 -28.42 17.55 -10.27
CA VAL A 54 -28.93 18.78 -9.66
C VAL A 54 -28.75 18.74 -8.13
N LEU A 55 -28.08 19.78 -7.62
CA LEU A 55 -27.74 20.04 -6.23
C LEU A 55 -28.54 21.24 -5.69
N GLU A 56 -28.53 21.40 -4.38
CA GLU A 56 -29.06 22.58 -3.70
C GLU A 56 -28.21 23.84 -3.97
N ASP A 57 -28.75 25.03 -3.74
CA ASP A 57 -28.04 26.31 -3.94
C ASP A 57 -26.69 26.33 -3.20
N PRO A 58 -25.54 26.44 -3.89
CA PRO A 58 -24.23 26.49 -3.24
C PRO A 58 -24.11 27.66 -2.25
N SER A 59 -24.88 28.74 -2.42
CA SER A 59 -24.91 29.89 -1.51
C SER A 59 -25.33 29.51 -0.09
N SER A 60 -26.14 28.45 0.04
CA SER A 60 -26.66 27.95 1.32
C SER A 60 -25.77 26.91 2.00
N PHE A 61 -24.85 26.27 1.26
CA PHE A 61 -24.09 25.11 1.76
C PHE A 61 -22.57 25.27 1.67
N LEU A 62 -22.06 26.14 0.80
CA LEU A 62 -20.64 26.34 0.56
C LEU A 62 -20.17 27.68 1.13
N ASP A 63 -18.99 27.68 1.72
CA ASP A 63 -18.27 28.89 2.11
C ASP A 63 -17.77 29.68 0.88
N LYS A 64 -17.35 30.93 1.10
CA LYS A 64 -16.90 31.81 0.01
C LYS A 64 -15.77 31.19 -0.84
N PRO A 65 -14.69 30.60 -0.27
CA PRO A 65 -13.64 29.97 -1.06
C PRO A 65 -14.14 28.83 -1.95
N ARG A 66 -14.99 27.94 -1.43
CA ARG A 66 -15.49 26.81 -2.21
C ARG A 66 -16.47 27.26 -3.29
N ARG A 67 -17.23 28.33 -3.07
CA ARG A 67 -18.06 28.97 -4.12
C ARG A 67 -17.22 29.60 -5.22
N SER A 68 -16.14 30.32 -4.86
CA SER A 68 -15.21 30.86 -5.85
C SER A 68 -14.58 29.76 -6.70
N ARG A 69 -14.12 28.67 -6.06
CA ARG A 69 -13.58 27.53 -6.81
C ARG A 69 -14.62 26.87 -7.71
N LEU A 70 -15.87 26.75 -7.25
CA LEU A 70 -16.96 26.23 -8.08
C LEU A 70 -17.19 27.10 -9.32
N ALA A 71 -17.21 28.43 -9.17
CA ALA A 71 -17.34 29.36 -10.29
C ALA A 71 -16.15 29.27 -11.28
N GLU A 72 -14.94 28.98 -10.80
CA GLU A 72 -13.78 28.70 -11.67
C GLU A 72 -13.93 27.38 -12.43
N LEU A 73 -14.59 26.37 -11.85
CA LEU A 73 -14.79 25.05 -12.47
C LEU A 73 -15.92 25.04 -13.51
N GLU A 74 -16.91 25.92 -13.37
CA GLU A 74 -18.09 25.98 -14.25
C GLU A 74 -17.77 26.00 -15.76
N PRO A 75 -16.86 26.85 -16.26
CA PRO A 75 -16.51 26.86 -17.68
C PRO A 75 -15.94 25.52 -18.17
N HIS A 76 -15.16 24.84 -17.32
CA HIS A 76 -14.53 23.55 -17.65
C HIS A 76 -15.55 22.41 -17.64
N LEU A 77 -16.49 22.42 -16.71
CA LEU A 77 -17.62 21.48 -16.67
C LEU A 77 -18.52 21.64 -17.91
N LEU A 78 -18.85 22.88 -18.28
CA LEU A 78 -19.60 23.18 -19.50
C LEU A 78 -18.84 22.77 -20.77
N GLN A 79 -17.52 22.94 -20.80
CA GLN A 79 -16.69 22.50 -21.92
C GLN A 79 -16.71 20.97 -22.06
N LEU A 80 -16.60 20.24 -20.94
CA LEU A 80 -16.69 18.78 -20.92
C LEU A 80 -18.08 18.31 -21.38
N GLU A 81 -19.16 18.97 -20.97
CA GLU A 81 -20.53 18.63 -21.37
C GLU A 81 -20.75 18.87 -22.87
N LYS A 82 -20.26 20.00 -23.41
CA LYS A 82 -20.27 20.26 -24.86
C LYS A 82 -19.42 19.28 -25.66
N LYS A 83 -18.45 18.61 -25.05
CA LYS A 83 -17.68 17.53 -25.69
C LYS A 83 -18.52 16.25 -25.74
N GLN A 84 -19.28 15.96 -24.70
CA GLN A 84 -20.21 14.83 -24.66
C GLN A 84 -21.35 14.97 -25.67
N GLU A 85 -21.83 16.19 -25.92
CA GLU A 85 -22.94 16.46 -26.86
C GLU A 85 -22.50 16.55 -28.34
N ARG A 86 -21.22 16.80 -28.62
CA ARG A 86 -20.70 16.88 -29.99
C ARG A 86 -20.43 15.48 -30.52
N ASP A 87 -21.42 14.93 -31.20
CA ASP A 87 -21.45 13.61 -31.86
C ASP A 87 -20.42 13.39 -32.99
N THR A 88 -19.48 14.32 -33.23
CA THR A 88 -18.77 14.38 -34.53
C THR A 88 -17.36 14.96 -34.47
N LEU A 89 -16.44 14.27 -33.79
CA LEU A 89 -15.14 14.02 -34.40
C LEU A 89 -14.99 12.51 -34.35
N LYS A 90 -15.11 11.84 -35.51
CA LYS A 90 -14.76 10.41 -35.62
C LYS A 90 -13.40 10.27 -34.94
N PRO A 91 -13.31 9.56 -33.80
CA PRO A 91 -12.03 9.32 -33.19
C PRO A 91 -11.10 8.75 -34.27
N VAL A 92 -9.82 9.08 -34.22
CA VAL A 92 -8.82 8.22 -34.85
C VAL A 92 -9.21 6.79 -34.47
N GLN A 93 -9.42 5.93 -35.46
CA GLN A 93 -10.05 4.62 -35.29
C GLN A 93 -9.12 3.73 -34.45
N PHE A 94 -9.12 3.96 -33.14
CA PHE A 94 -8.35 3.19 -32.19
C PHE A 94 -9.10 1.89 -31.96
N ASP A 95 -8.60 0.84 -32.58
CA ASP A 95 -9.10 -0.50 -32.37
C ASP A 95 -8.46 -1.10 -31.11
N TYR A 96 -9.15 -0.93 -29.97
CA TYR A 96 -8.70 -1.49 -28.71
C TYR A 96 -8.65 -3.03 -28.74
N ARG A 97 -9.42 -3.69 -29.63
CA ARG A 97 -9.41 -5.15 -29.78
C ARG A 97 -8.13 -5.61 -30.49
N ALA A 98 -7.69 -4.88 -31.51
CA ALA A 98 -6.38 -5.08 -32.14
C ALA A 98 -5.24 -4.79 -31.14
N ARG A 99 -5.32 -3.68 -30.39
CA ARG A 99 -4.33 -3.36 -29.35
C ARG A 99 -4.26 -4.45 -28.28
N PHE A 100 -5.41 -4.96 -27.84
CA PHE A 100 -5.49 -6.07 -26.89
C PHE A 100 -4.85 -7.34 -27.44
N THR A 101 -5.02 -7.64 -28.72
CA THR A 101 -4.37 -8.78 -29.39
C THR A 101 -2.85 -8.64 -29.37
N ALA A 102 -2.30 -7.43 -29.52
CA ALA A 102 -0.87 -7.18 -29.36
C ALA A 102 -0.43 -7.38 -27.90
N PHE A 103 -1.20 -6.84 -26.95
CA PHE A 103 -0.97 -7.01 -25.52
C PHE A 103 -0.93 -8.50 -25.09
N GLN A 104 -1.80 -9.34 -25.65
CA GLN A 104 -1.80 -10.79 -25.42
C GLN A 104 -0.52 -11.51 -25.89
N LYS A 105 0.27 -10.88 -26.78
CA LYS A 105 1.58 -11.39 -27.21
C LYS A 105 2.72 -10.80 -26.37
N GLU A 106 2.61 -9.53 -26.01
CA GLU A 106 3.61 -8.78 -25.26
C GLU A 106 3.76 -9.28 -23.82
N GLU A 107 2.66 -9.32 -23.07
CA GLU A 107 2.72 -9.57 -21.62
C GLU A 107 3.23 -10.98 -21.27
N PRO A 108 2.82 -12.07 -21.94
CA PRO A 108 3.32 -13.41 -21.61
C PRO A 108 4.84 -13.55 -21.71
N ALA A 109 5.46 -12.82 -22.64
CA ALA A 109 6.90 -12.84 -22.85
C ALA A 109 7.69 -12.16 -21.71
N LEU A 110 7.02 -11.34 -20.89
CA LEU A 110 7.61 -10.70 -19.71
C LEU A 110 7.70 -11.65 -18.51
N TRP A 111 7.02 -12.80 -18.56
CA TRP A 111 7.06 -13.81 -17.50
C TRP A 111 8.20 -14.80 -17.72
N ASN A 112 8.79 -15.26 -16.62
CA ASN A 112 9.71 -16.40 -16.66
C ASN A 112 9.31 -17.49 -15.64
N PRO A 113 8.86 -18.68 -16.10
CA PRO A 113 8.59 -19.01 -17.51
C PRO A 113 7.38 -18.23 -18.09
N PRO A 114 7.28 -18.11 -19.42
CA PRO A 114 6.12 -17.48 -20.08
C PRO A 114 4.79 -18.10 -19.65
N ARG A 115 3.75 -17.27 -19.53
CA ARG A 115 2.39 -17.70 -19.13
C ARG A 115 1.44 -17.88 -20.31
N SER A 116 0.30 -18.54 -20.10
CA SER A 116 -0.73 -18.71 -21.14
C SER A 116 -1.41 -17.39 -21.48
N ALA A 117 -1.74 -17.17 -22.75
CA ALA A 117 -2.55 -16.05 -23.22
C ALA A 117 -4.07 -16.27 -23.05
N GLU A 118 -4.50 -17.50 -22.74
CA GLU A 118 -5.92 -17.85 -22.56
C GLU A 118 -6.54 -17.22 -21.30
N GLU A 119 -5.71 -16.80 -20.36
CA GLU A 119 -6.14 -16.19 -19.09
C GLU A 119 -6.46 -14.70 -19.22
N PHE A 120 -6.32 -14.11 -20.41
CA PHE A 120 -6.59 -12.69 -20.63
C PHE A 120 -8.07 -12.42 -20.92
N VAL A 121 -8.54 -11.28 -20.44
CA VAL A 121 -9.91 -10.79 -20.62
C VAL A 121 -9.87 -9.36 -21.13
N ARG A 122 -10.47 -9.14 -22.29
CA ARG A 122 -10.50 -7.85 -22.99
C ARG A 122 -11.62 -6.96 -22.44
N PRO A 123 -11.50 -5.63 -22.59
CA PRO A 123 -12.60 -4.71 -22.32
C PRO A 123 -13.88 -5.10 -23.06
N SER A 124 -15.03 -4.80 -22.48
CA SER A 124 -16.35 -5.00 -23.09
C SER A 124 -17.08 -3.67 -23.26
N GLY A 125 -17.88 -3.56 -24.31
CA GLY A 125 -18.58 -2.33 -24.68
C GLY A 125 -17.80 -1.45 -25.65
N GLU A 126 -18.33 -0.26 -25.89
CA GLU A 126 -17.84 0.66 -26.92
C GLU A 126 -17.14 1.88 -26.31
N LEU A 127 -16.09 2.36 -26.98
CA LEU A 127 -15.28 3.48 -26.49
C LEU A 127 -16.05 4.81 -26.49
N ASP A 128 -17.13 4.92 -27.27
CA ASP A 128 -18.01 6.07 -27.34
C ASP A 128 -19.03 6.14 -26.18
N SER A 129 -19.07 5.12 -25.32
CA SER A 129 -19.96 5.08 -24.16
C SER A 129 -19.75 6.30 -23.26
N PRO A 130 -20.82 6.97 -22.78
CA PRO A 130 -20.70 8.14 -21.90
C PRO A 130 -20.18 7.81 -20.50
N ILE A 131 -20.27 6.53 -20.10
CA ILE A 131 -19.81 6.01 -18.82
C ILE A 131 -18.89 4.81 -19.01
N ALA A 132 -17.84 4.75 -18.20
CA ALA A 132 -16.94 3.61 -18.12
C ALA A 132 -16.83 3.06 -16.68
N HIS A 133 -16.74 1.74 -16.55
CA HIS A 133 -16.44 1.04 -15.30
C HIS A 133 -15.04 0.45 -15.35
N HIS A 134 -14.20 0.90 -14.43
CA HIS A 134 -12.81 0.47 -14.29
C HIS A 134 -12.69 -0.42 -13.06
N LEU A 135 -12.45 -1.71 -13.30
CA LEU A 135 -12.35 -2.75 -12.28
C LEU A 135 -10.89 -3.14 -12.02
N HIS A 136 -10.69 -4.11 -11.14
CA HIS A 136 -9.37 -4.47 -10.64
C HIS A 136 -8.67 -5.49 -11.56
N ASN A 137 -9.20 -6.70 -11.60
CA ASN A 137 -8.74 -7.78 -12.45
C ASN A 137 -9.86 -8.81 -12.58
N PRO A 138 -9.93 -9.54 -13.71
CA PRO A 138 -10.87 -10.62 -13.87
C PRO A 138 -10.48 -11.80 -12.96
N SER A 139 -11.45 -12.62 -12.57
CA SER A 139 -11.21 -13.80 -11.72
C SER A 139 -11.55 -15.10 -12.46
N PHE A 140 -11.09 -16.24 -11.95
CA PHE A 140 -11.51 -17.56 -12.46
C PHE A 140 -12.87 -18.01 -11.91
N ASN A 141 -13.49 -17.24 -11.02
CA ASN A 141 -14.84 -17.50 -10.51
C ASN A 141 -15.89 -17.09 -11.57
N THR A 142 -15.92 -17.85 -12.66
CA THR A 142 -16.82 -17.73 -13.81
C THR A 142 -17.12 -19.13 -14.37
N ASN A 143 -18.23 -19.29 -15.10
CA ASN A 143 -18.48 -20.50 -15.91
C ASN A 143 -17.81 -20.44 -17.29
N TYR A 144 -17.38 -19.26 -17.74
CA TYR A 144 -16.69 -19.04 -19.00
C TYR A 144 -15.21 -18.83 -18.75
N LEU A 145 -14.49 -19.90 -18.37
CA LEU A 145 -13.05 -19.84 -18.09
C LEU A 145 -12.24 -19.35 -19.31
N ASN A 146 -12.69 -19.71 -20.51
CA ASN A 146 -12.11 -19.27 -21.79
C ASN A 146 -12.79 -17.99 -22.34
N GLY A 147 -13.65 -17.35 -21.55
CA GLY A 147 -14.29 -16.10 -21.92
C GLY A 147 -13.27 -15.00 -22.06
N ILE A 148 -13.26 -14.35 -23.22
CA ILE A 148 -12.27 -13.34 -23.59
C ILE A 148 -12.73 -11.91 -23.26
N GLU A 149 -13.90 -11.72 -22.67
CA GLU A 149 -14.53 -10.42 -22.45
C GLU A 149 -14.93 -10.18 -20.99
N THR A 150 -14.85 -8.92 -20.56
CA THR A 150 -15.06 -8.53 -19.16
C THR A 150 -16.53 -8.64 -18.76
N ALA A 151 -17.46 -8.39 -19.67
CA ALA A 151 -18.91 -8.48 -19.45
C ALA A 151 -19.40 -9.94 -19.41
N ASP A 152 -19.08 -10.61 -18.31
CA ASP A 152 -19.42 -11.99 -18.03
C ASP A 152 -20.41 -12.10 -16.86
N GLU A 153 -21.69 -12.33 -17.20
CA GLU A 153 -22.78 -12.46 -16.22
C GLU A 153 -22.63 -13.68 -15.28
N THR A 154 -21.75 -14.64 -15.58
CA THR A 154 -21.53 -15.80 -14.72
C THR A 154 -20.56 -15.49 -13.59
N ASN A 155 -19.81 -14.40 -13.68
CA ASN A 155 -19.04 -13.86 -12.57
C ASN A 155 -19.92 -12.99 -11.66
N ALA A 156 -20.01 -13.34 -10.37
CA ALA A 156 -20.90 -12.65 -9.43
C ALA A 156 -20.60 -11.14 -9.26
N CYS A 157 -19.33 -10.72 -9.35
CA CYS A 157 -18.97 -9.30 -9.23
C CYS A 157 -19.35 -8.53 -10.49
N ILE A 158 -19.05 -9.08 -11.66
CA ILE A 158 -19.43 -8.47 -12.94
C ILE A 158 -20.95 -8.44 -13.10
N TRP A 159 -21.65 -9.50 -12.72
CA TRP A 159 -23.11 -9.53 -12.70
C TRP A 159 -23.71 -8.38 -11.91
N LEU A 160 -23.14 -8.05 -10.73
CA LEU A 160 -23.60 -6.91 -9.93
C LEU A 160 -23.36 -5.56 -10.63
N VAL A 161 -22.26 -5.43 -11.38
CA VAL A 161 -22.03 -4.23 -12.20
C VAL A 161 -23.04 -4.19 -13.34
N MET A 162 -23.26 -5.33 -14.01
CA MET A 162 -24.13 -5.42 -15.17
C MET A 162 -25.60 -5.14 -14.83
N LYS A 163 -26.13 -5.72 -13.75
CA LYS A 163 -27.53 -5.52 -13.35
C LYS A 163 -27.81 -4.16 -12.72
N ASN A 164 -26.78 -3.36 -12.43
CA ASN A 164 -26.93 -2.02 -11.88
C ASN A 164 -27.02 -0.91 -12.95
N GLY A 165 -27.31 -1.26 -14.22
CA GLY A 165 -27.48 -0.28 -15.31
C GLY A 165 -26.40 -0.37 -16.40
N PHE A 166 -25.74 -1.52 -16.56
CA PHE A 166 -24.98 -1.77 -17.78
C PHE A 166 -25.94 -1.98 -18.94
N GLU A 167 -25.73 -1.24 -20.01
CA GLU A 167 -26.41 -1.45 -21.27
C GLU A 167 -25.36 -1.68 -22.35
N ASN A 168 -25.51 -2.79 -23.10
CA ASN A 168 -24.57 -3.12 -24.16
C ASN A 168 -24.53 -1.98 -25.20
N GLY A 169 -23.33 -1.53 -25.54
CA GLY A 169 -23.11 -0.39 -26.45
C GLY A 169 -23.26 0.99 -25.82
N LYS A 170 -23.70 1.12 -24.55
CA LYS A 170 -23.73 2.41 -23.83
C LYS A 170 -22.85 2.44 -22.59
N THR A 171 -22.17 1.35 -22.30
CA THR A 171 -21.29 1.22 -21.15
C THR A 171 -20.01 0.50 -21.53
N LEU A 172 -18.88 1.10 -21.18
CA LEU A 172 -17.56 0.47 -21.30
C LEU A 172 -17.19 -0.18 -19.97
N ILE A 173 -16.71 -1.41 -19.98
CA ILE A 173 -16.17 -2.11 -18.81
C ILE A 173 -14.76 -2.58 -19.13
N PHE A 174 -13.79 -2.26 -18.27
CA PHE A 174 -12.43 -2.77 -18.38
C PHE A 174 -11.80 -2.99 -17.02
N ASP A 175 -10.82 -3.88 -16.95
CA ASP A 175 -10.02 -4.13 -15.77
C ASP A 175 -8.69 -3.36 -15.80
N HIS A 176 -8.19 -3.00 -14.62
CA HIS A 176 -6.86 -2.44 -14.46
C HIS A 176 -5.77 -3.44 -14.85
N LEU A 177 -5.97 -4.71 -14.50
CA LEU A 177 -5.17 -5.83 -14.96
C LEU A 177 -6.03 -6.76 -15.80
N ALA A 178 -5.76 -6.83 -17.09
CA ALA A 178 -6.54 -7.63 -18.04
C ALA A 178 -6.29 -9.15 -17.97
N ARG A 179 -5.68 -9.68 -16.91
CA ARG A 179 -5.34 -11.11 -16.73
C ARG A 179 -6.08 -11.69 -15.52
N ARG A 180 -6.62 -12.91 -15.67
CA ARG A 180 -7.31 -13.62 -14.59
C ARG A 180 -6.35 -13.94 -13.46
N GLU A 181 -6.72 -13.51 -12.26
CA GLU A 181 -5.91 -13.71 -11.04
C GLU A 181 -6.79 -13.94 -9.81
N LYS A 182 -6.20 -14.63 -8.82
CA LYS A 182 -6.81 -14.78 -7.50
C LYS A 182 -6.48 -13.60 -6.59
N SER A 183 -7.22 -12.52 -6.78
CA SER A 183 -6.97 -11.21 -6.17
C SER A 183 -6.90 -11.17 -4.64
N GLU A 184 -7.41 -12.19 -3.94
CA GLU A 184 -7.34 -12.31 -2.48
C GLU A 184 -6.00 -12.82 -1.96
N GLU A 185 -5.35 -13.74 -2.68
CA GLU A 185 -4.06 -14.33 -2.29
C GLU A 185 -2.90 -13.59 -2.95
N VAL A 186 -3.07 -13.25 -4.23
CA VAL A 186 -2.05 -12.63 -5.05
C VAL A 186 -2.64 -11.39 -5.72
N ASP A 187 -2.12 -10.24 -5.33
CA ASP A 187 -2.58 -8.95 -5.84
C ASP A 187 -1.65 -8.43 -6.92
N GLY A 188 -2.01 -8.58 -8.20
CA GLY A 188 -1.13 -8.23 -9.32
C GLY A 188 -0.60 -6.79 -9.27
N ILE A 189 -1.39 -5.82 -8.81
CA ILE A 189 -0.94 -4.42 -8.64
C ILE A 189 0.28 -4.29 -7.72
N ASN A 190 0.38 -5.17 -6.73
CA ASN A 190 1.47 -5.18 -5.74
C ASN A 190 2.52 -6.27 -6.00
N ALA A 191 2.16 -7.32 -6.74
CA ALA A 191 2.96 -8.53 -6.91
C ALA A 191 3.64 -8.62 -8.28
N TYR A 192 3.10 -8.01 -9.33
CA TYR A 192 3.73 -8.00 -10.64
C TYR A 192 5.04 -7.20 -10.61
N SER A 193 5.98 -7.59 -11.47
CA SER A 193 7.17 -6.79 -11.72
C SER A 193 6.77 -5.43 -12.31
N PRO A 194 7.63 -4.40 -12.19
CA PRO A 194 7.37 -3.10 -12.80
C PRO A 194 7.07 -3.18 -14.31
N GLU A 195 7.73 -4.07 -15.04
CA GLU A 195 7.59 -4.26 -16.48
C GLU A 195 6.23 -4.87 -16.84
N ILE A 196 5.82 -5.94 -16.14
CA ILE A 196 4.52 -6.58 -16.35
C ILE A 196 3.40 -5.60 -15.98
N LEU A 197 3.52 -4.93 -14.83
CA LEU A 197 2.53 -3.94 -14.40
C LEU A 197 2.45 -2.77 -15.39
N LYS A 198 3.59 -2.28 -15.89
CA LYS A 198 3.63 -1.25 -16.93
C LYS A 198 2.94 -1.68 -18.20
N CYS A 199 3.13 -2.92 -18.66
CA CYS A 199 2.46 -3.44 -19.85
C CYS A 199 0.92 -3.39 -19.73
N HIS A 200 0.38 -3.76 -18.56
CA HIS A 200 -1.05 -3.60 -18.28
C HIS A 200 -1.49 -2.14 -18.21
N GLU A 201 -0.70 -1.27 -17.58
CA GLU A 201 -1.02 0.14 -17.44
C GLU A 201 -0.96 0.90 -18.76
N ASP A 202 -0.10 0.50 -19.68
CA ASP A 202 -0.03 1.05 -21.03
C ASP A 202 -1.32 0.70 -21.80
N LEU A 203 -1.83 -0.54 -21.70
CA LEU A 203 -3.14 -0.91 -22.26
C LEU A 203 -4.28 -0.08 -21.64
N VAL A 204 -4.27 0.10 -20.32
CA VAL A 204 -5.27 0.92 -19.62
C VAL A 204 -5.20 2.38 -20.05
N GLU A 205 -4.00 2.94 -20.20
CA GLU A 205 -3.80 4.30 -20.69
C GLU A 205 -4.30 4.45 -22.13
N ASP A 206 -4.05 3.48 -22.99
CA ASP A 206 -4.55 3.46 -24.37
C ASP A 206 -6.08 3.50 -24.39
N VAL A 207 -6.75 2.63 -23.61
CA VAL A 207 -8.22 2.63 -23.49
C VAL A 207 -8.74 3.96 -22.95
N ARG A 208 -8.14 4.47 -21.86
CA ARG A 208 -8.55 5.75 -21.23
C ARG A 208 -8.34 6.95 -22.15
N THR A 209 -7.31 6.92 -22.99
CA THR A 209 -6.99 8.02 -23.90
C THR A 209 -8.01 8.12 -25.02
N HIS A 210 -8.52 6.98 -25.48
CA HIS A 210 -9.44 6.91 -26.63
C HIS A 210 -10.92 6.78 -26.24
N MET A 211 -11.25 6.46 -24.99
CA MET A 211 -12.65 6.45 -24.55
C MET A 211 -13.23 7.88 -24.45
N LEU A 212 -14.47 8.04 -24.93
CA LEU A 212 -15.26 9.27 -24.85
C LEU A 212 -16.00 9.43 -23.53
N ALA A 213 -16.00 8.38 -22.69
CA ALA A 213 -16.62 8.42 -21.37
C ALA A 213 -16.16 9.64 -20.59
N THR A 214 -17.10 10.54 -20.28
CA THR A 214 -16.88 11.72 -19.44
C THR A 214 -16.99 11.37 -17.96
N VAL A 215 -17.62 10.24 -17.64
CA VAL A 215 -17.75 9.71 -16.28
C VAL A 215 -17.08 8.34 -16.19
N GLU A 216 -16.21 8.17 -15.19
CA GLU A 216 -15.53 6.91 -14.92
C GLU A 216 -15.81 6.44 -13.48
N VAL A 217 -16.42 5.26 -13.35
CA VAL A 217 -16.70 4.62 -12.07
C VAL A 217 -15.59 3.60 -11.79
N VAL A 218 -14.78 3.89 -10.77
CA VAL A 218 -13.62 3.07 -10.41
C VAL A 218 -13.94 2.21 -9.21
N TRP A 219 -13.86 0.89 -9.39
CA TRP A 219 -14.28 -0.11 -8.42
C TRP A 219 -13.12 -0.59 -7.54
N GLY A 220 -13.25 -0.38 -6.23
CA GLY A 220 -12.38 -0.99 -5.23
C GLY A 220 -11.18 -0.13 -4.81
N ALA A 221 -10.70 -0.42 -3.58
CA ALA A 221 -9.67 0.40 -2.94
C ALA A 221 -8.28 0.25 -3.58
N LYS A 222 -7.98 -0.91 -4.18
CA LYS A 222 -6.68 -1.21 -4.81
C LYS A 222 -6.47 -0.36 -6.05
N VAL A 223 -7.42 -0.39 -7.00
CA VAL A 223 -7.41 0.44 -8.21
C VAL A 223 -7.37 1.92 -7.85
N ARG A 224 -8.21 2.36 -6.91
CA ARG A 224 -8.19 3.75 -6.42
C ARG A 224 -6.80 4.18 -5.94
N LYS A 225 -6.14 3.37 -5.11
CA LYS A 225 -4.80 3.69 -4.59
C LYS A 225 -3.78 3.74 -5.71
N ARG A 226 -3.83 2.77 -6.64
CA ARG A 226 -2.89 2.71 -7.76
C ARG A 226 -3.07 3.87 -8.72
N MET A 227 -4.30 4.19 -9.11
CA MET A 227 -4.59 5.36 -9.94
C MET A 227 -4.08 6.65 -9.32
N LYS A 228 -4.37 6.91 -8.03
CA LYS A 228 -3.85 8.10 -7.35
C LYS A 228 -2.32 8.18 -7.40
N LYS A 229 -1.63 7.04 -7.20
CA LYS A 229 -0.18 6.96 -7.33
C LYS A 229 0.28 7.24 -8.75
N MET A 230 -0.38 6.69 -9.77
CA MET A 230 -0.04 6.94 -11.18
C MET A 230 -0.15 8.42 -11.53
N TYR A 231 -1.23 9.09 -11.13
CA TYR A 231 -1.36 10.54 -11.35
C TYR A 231 -0.26 11.31 -10.63
N GLN A 232 -0.02 11.00 -9.35
CA GLN A 232 1.04 11.66 -8.56
C GLN A 232 2.42 11.51 -9.21
N LEU A 233 2.75 10.33 -9.74
CA LEU A 233 4.01 10.08 -10.46
C LEU A 233 4.11 10.86 -11.77
N LYS A 234 2.99 11.11 -12.45
CA LYS A 234 2.92 11.97 -13.64
C LYS A 234 2.99 13.47 -13.31
N GLY A 235 3.15 13.86 -12.05
CA GLY A 235 3.11 15.26 -11.60
C GLY A 235 1.69 15.82 -11.51
N ASN A 236 0.67 14.99 -11.67
CA ASN A 236 -0.71 15.39 -11.81
C ASN A 236 -1.48 14.99 -10.56
N ARG A 237 -2.24 15.89 -9.94
CA ARG A 237 -3.14 15.49 -8.84
C ARG A 237 -4.56 15.44 -9.37
N LEU A 238 -5.27 14.35 -9.04
CA LEU A 238 -6.71 14.32 -9.20
C LEU A 238 -7.32 15.35 -8.24
N GLU A 239 -7.95 16.39 -8.78
CA GLU A 239 -8.57 17.41 -7.95
C GLU A 239 -9.86 16.86 -7.35
N SER A 240 -10.04 17.01 -6.04
CA SER A 240 -11.24 16.55 -5.35
C SER A 240 -12.32 17.63 -5.32
N LEU A 241 -13.49 17.33 -5.86
CA LEU A 241 -14.70 18.13 -5.72
C LEU A 241 -15.68 17.42 -4.78
N ARG A 242 -15.72 17.87 -3.53
CA ARG A 242 -16.71 17.36 -2.57
C ARG A 242 -18.05 18.04 -2.81
N LEU A 243 -19.09 17.22 -3.03
CA LEU A 243 -20.46 17.69 -3.22
C LEU A 243 -21.04 18.26 -1.92
N TRP A 244 -22.25 18.84 -2.01
CA TRP A 244 -22.93 19.50 -0.89
C TRP A 244 -24.40 19.11 -0.82
N GLY A 245 -25.11 19.67 0.16
CA GLY A 245 -26.50 19.35 0.45
C GLY A 245 -26.69 17.86 0.71
N ARG A 246 -27.71 17.24 0.11
CA ARG A 246 -28.00 15.81 0.26
C ARG A 246 -26.90 14.87 -0.24
N TYR A 247 -25.91 15.39 -0.96
CA TYR A 247 -24.79 14.62 -1.51
C TYR A 247 -23.45 14.88 -0.81
N GLU A 248 -23.43 15.54 0.35
CA GLU A 248 -22.20 15.98 1.04
C GLU A 248 -21.19 14.86 1.41
N GLU A 249 -21.63 13.61 1.41
CA GLU A 249 -20.81 12.42 1.66
C GLU A 249 -20.05 11.93 0.42
N VAL A 250 -20.31 12.51 -0.75
CA VAL A 250 -19.72 12.10 -2.02
C VAL A 250 -18.66 13.11 -2.48
N THR A 251 -17.56 12.56 -2.99
CA THR A 251 -16.46 13.32 -3.57
C THR A 251 -16.23 12.82 -4.98
N LEU A 252 -16.33 13.73 -5.94
CA LEU A 252 -15.93 13.55 -7.32
C LEU A 252 -14.43 13.85 -7.44
N PHE A 253 -13.76 13.19 -8.39
CA PHE A 253 -12.35 13.44 -8.69
C PHE A 253 -12.24 13.90 -10.13
N LEU A 254 -11.66 15.08 -10.34
CA LEU A 254 -11.54 15.72 -11.63
C LEU A 254 -10.19 15.37 -12.24
N GLU A 255 -10.22 14.80 -13.44
CA GLU A 255 -9.04 14.50 -14.24
C GLU A 255 -8.80 15.62 -15.24
N TRP A 256 -7.67 16.30 -15.12
CA TRP A 256 -7.24 17.39 -15.99
C TRP A 256 -6.29 16.89 -17.09
N ASP A 257 -6.46 17.41 -18.30
CA ASP A 257 -5.46 17.28 -19.36
C ASP A 257 -4.34 18.30 -19.15
N LEU A 258 -3.11 17.80 -19.09
CA LEU A 258 -1.90 18.60 -18.86
C LEU A 258 -0.92 18.50 -20.03
N SER A 259 -1.33 17.85 -21.13
CA SER A 259 -0.51 17.76 -22.34
C SER A 259 -0.36 19.09 -23.10
N THR A 260 -1.14 20.11 -22.75
CA THR A 260 -1.12 21.46 -23.35
C THR A 260 -0.23 22.42 -22.56
N THR A 261 1.05 22.09 -22.38
CA THR A 261 2.02 22.99 -21.72
C THR A 261 2.67 24.02 -22.65
N VAL A 262 2.37 24.00 -23.95
CA VAL A 262 3.02 24.89 -24.91
C VAL A 262 1.97 25.78 -25.56
N SER A 263 1.87 27.02 -25.07
CA SER A 263 1.07 28.15 -25.59
C SER A 263 -0.45 28.14 -25.39
N SER A 264 -0.91 28.93 -24.40
CA SER A 264 -2.23 29.60 -24.32
C SER A 264 -3.52 28.78 -24.24
N GLN A 265 -3.52 27.46 -24.36
CA GLN A 265 -4.76 26.69 -24.18
C GLN A 265 -5.01 26.41 -22.70
N ALA A 266 -6.14 26.90 -22.20
CA ALA A 266 -6.60 26.68 -20.83
C ALA A 266 -6.63 25.18 -20.50
N GLN A 267 -6.30 24.83 -19.24
CA GLN A 267 -6.43 23.46 -18.74
C GLN A 267 -7.81 22.90 -19.08
N GLN A 268 -7.86 21.73 -19.69
CA GLN A 268 -9.12 21.10 -20.07
C GLN A 268 -9.48 19.98 -19.10
N LEU A 269 -10.70 20.02 -18.59
CA LEU A 269 -11.24 18.91 -17.82
C LEU A 269 -11.52 17.74 -18.76
N LYS A 270 -10.90 16.58 -18.51
CA LYS A 270 -11.00 15.38 -19.35
C LYS A 270 -12.11 14.44 -18.87
N ARG A 271 -12.24 14.26 -17.55
CA ARG A 271 -13.13 13.25 -16.96
C ARG A 271 -13.52 13.54 -15.51
N ILE A 272 -14.69 13.05 -15.12
CA ILE A 272 -15.18 13.00 -13.74
C ILE A 272 -15.10 11.55 -13.25
N ILE A 273 -14.29 11.31 -12.22
CA ILE A 273 -14.03 9.99 -11.65
C ILE A 273 -14.76 9.83 -10.32
N ILE A 274 -15.41 8.67 -10.14
CA ILE A 274 -16.14 8.32 -8.91
C ILE A 274 -15.60 7.00 -8.38
N PHE A 275 -15.00 7.03 -7.19
CA PHE A 275 -14.54 5.82 -6.52
C PHE A 275 -15.66 5.16 -5.71
N VAL A 276 -15.95 3.91 -6.04
CA VAL A 276 -16.95 3.06 -5.39
C VAL A 276 -16.31 1.84 -4.72
N MET A 277 -17.05 1.15 -3.86
CA MET A 277 -16.56 -0.09 -3.24
C MET A 277 -16.52 -1.22 -4.27
N HIS A 278 -15.63 -2.19 -4.06
CA HIS A 278 -15.57 -3.37 -4.93
C HIS A 278 -16.89 -4.17 -4.83
N PRO A 279 -17.44 -4.70 -5.94
CA PRO A 279 -18.74 -5.40 -5.92
C PRO A 279 -18.80 -6.56 -4.92
N GLN A 280 -17.67 -7.26 -4.73
CA GLN A 280 -17.54 -8.36 -3.77
C GLN A 280 -17.92 -7.98 -2.33
N VAL A 281 -17.77 -6.71 -1.92
CA VAL A 281 -18.17 -6.25 -0.58
C VAL A 281 -19.65 -6.57 -0.32
N PHE A 282 -20.49 -6.46 -1.34
CA PHE A 282 -21.93 -6.67 -1.26
C PHE A 282 -22.34 -8.14 -1.34
N LEU A 283 -21.42 -9.03 -1.75
CA LEU A 283 -21.60 -10.48 -1.67
C LEU A 283 -21.57 -11.03 -0.24
N HIS A 284 -21.16 -10.20 0.72
CA HIS A 284 -21.08 -10.53 2.13
C HIS A 284 -22.13 -9.77 2.97
N PRO A 285 -22.63 -10.35 4.08
CA PRO A 285 -23.64 -9.70 4.92
C PRO A 285 -23.24 -8.30 5.44
N TRP A 286 -21.94 -8.06 5.64
CA TRP A 286 -21.43 -6.79 6.14
C TRP A 286 -21.40 -5.68 5.07
N GLY A 287 -21.59 -6.00 3.79
CA GLY A 287 -21.73 -5.02 2.72
C GLY A 287 -22.99 -4.17 2.83
N LYS A 288 -24.05 -4.70 3.46
CA LYS A 288 -25.34 -4.00 3.64
C LYS A 288 -25.19 -2.63 4.31
N LYS A 289 -24.25 -2.49 5.27
CA LYS A 289 -23.99 -1.21 5.95
C LYS A 289 -23.42 -0.12 5.04
N HIS A 290 -22.95 -0.50 3.85
CA HIS A 290 -22.37 0.37 2.83
C HIS A 290 -23.28 0.54 1.60
N ALA A 291 -24.42 -0.16 1.56
CA ALA A 291 -25.31 -0.17 0.40
C ALA A 291 -25.81 1.24 0.05
N ARG A 292 -26.30 2.00 1.04
CA ARG A 292 -26.79 3.37 0.82
C ARG A 292 -25.77 4.27 0.14
N ILE A 293 -24.53 4.31 0.65
CA ILE A 293 -23.50 5.19 0.08
C ILE A 293 -23.00 4.69 -1.28
N GLN A 294 -23.09 3.39 -1.54
CA GLN A 294 -22.78 2.81 -2.84
C GLN A 294 -23.82 3.20 -3.89
N ASP A 295 -25.10 2.98 -3.58
CA ASP A 295 -26.23 3.37 -4.44
C ASP A 295 -26.19 4.87 -4.72
N LEU A 296 -25.96 5.70 -3.70
CA LEU A 296 -25.86 7.15 -3.85
C LEU A 296 -24.79 7.54 -4.88
N LYS A 297 -23.60 6.93 -4.80
CA LYS A 297 -22.50 7.21 -5.73
C LYS A 297 -22.79 6.76 -7.15
N LEU A 298 -23.44 5.61 -7.31
CA LEU A 298 -23.78 5.07 -8.62
C LEU A 298 -24.92 5.87 -9.25
N ASN A 299 -25.95 6.24 -8.49
CA ASN A 299 -27.00 7.15 -8.95
C ASN A 299 -26.43 8.51 -9.40
N ILE A 300 -25.44 9.05 -8.68
CA ILE A 300 -24.72 10.26 -9.11
C ILE A 300 -23.98 10.01 -10.44
N ALA A 301 -23.29 8.88 -10.58
CA ALA A 301 -22.61 8.52 -11.82
C ALA A 301 -23.58 8.46 -13.01
N GLY A 302 -24.74 7.84 -12.82
CA GLY A 302 -25.79 7.74 -13.84
C GLY A 302 -26.33 9.10 -14.24
N LYS A 303 -26.63 9.96 -13.26
CA LYS A 303 -27.06 11.35 -13.52
C LYS A 303 -26.00 12.16 -14.27
N LEU A 304 -24.73 12.05 -13.89
CA LEU A 304 -23.64 12.73 -14.58
C LEU A 304 -23.50 12.25 -16.02
N ALA A 305 -23.64 10.94 -16.25
CA ALA A 305 -23.50 10.33 -17.57
C ALA A 305 -24.77 10.37 -18.44
N ARG A 306 -25.92 10.78 -17.87
CA ARG A 306 -27.26 10.66 -18.47
C ARG A 306 -27.62 9.20 -18.83
N VAL A 307 -27.26 8.26 -17.94
CA VAL A 307 -27.54 6.81 -18.06
C VAL A 307 -28.41 6.37 -16.90
N GLU A 308 -29.37 5.50 -17.17
CA GLU A 308 -30.23 4.92 -16.15
C GLU A 308 -29.46 3.94 -15.27
N ILE A 309 -29.43 4.22 -13.96
CA ILE A 309 -28.88 3.32 -12.94
C ILE A 309 -30.00 2.99 -11.96
N MET A 310 -30.08 1.72 -11.58
CA MET A 310 -31.15 1.23 -10.73
C MET A 310 -31.07 1.83 -9.32
N GLU A 311 -32.10 2.58 -8.94
CA GLU A 311 -32.14 3.19 -7.61
C GLU A 311 -32.26 2.15 -6.49
N ASP A 312 -31.45 2.34 -5.45
CA ASP A 312 -31.39 1.48 -4.27
C ASP A 312 -31.04 0.01 -4.57
N PHE A 313 -30.31 -0.26 -5.66
CA PHE A 313 -29.94 -1.62 -6.10
C PHE A 313 -29.28 -2.44 -4.98
N TYR A 314 -28.26 -1.89 -4.31
CA TYR A 314 -27.56 -2.58 -3.22
C TYR A 314 -28.36 -2.60 -1.92
N GLN A 315 -29.28 -1.67 -1.70
CA GLN A 315 -30.13 -1.61 -0.51
C GLN A 315 -31.32 -2.57 -0.55
N LYS A 316 -31.97 -2.72 -1.71
CA LYS A 316 -33.22 -3.48 -1.87
C LYS A 316 -33.04 -4.99 -1.80
N LYS A 317 -31.85 -5.52 -2.07
CA LYS A 317 -31.60 -6.98 -2.07
C LYS A 317 -30.36 -7.36 -1.23
N PRO A 318 -30.47 -8.34 -0.32
CA PRO A 318 -29.30 -8.96 0.28
C PRO A 318 -28.65 -9.88 -0.77
N TRP A 319 -27.67 -9.33 -1.49
CA TRP A 319 -26.88 -10.04 -2.49
C TRP A 319 -25.98 -11.09 -1.82
N THR A 320 -26.55 -12.15 -1.26
CA THR A 320 -25.75 -13.25 -0.70
C THR A 320 -25.42 -14.24 -1.80
N SER A 321 -24.20 -14.80 -1.77
CA SER A 321 -23.72 -15.80 -2.74
C SER A 321 -24.57 -17.07 -2.87
N LYS A 322 -25.66 -17.20 -2.09
CA LYS A 322 -26.46 -18.43 -1.98
C LYS A 322 -27.71 -18.46 -2.87
N ASN A 323 -28.28 -17.31 -3.26
CA ASN A 323 -29.66 -17.32 -3.77
C ASN A 323 -29.88 -16.78 -5.21
N ASP A 324 -29.00 -15.97 -5.79
CA ASP A 324 -29.29 -15.35 -7.11
C ASP A 324 -28.16 -15.48 -8.15
N PHE A 325 -27.04 -16.10 -7.78
CA PHE A 325 -25.89 -16.20 -8.68
C PHE A 325 -25.86 -17.56 -9.39
N ILE A 326 -25.46 -17.52 -10.66
CA ILE A 326 -25.18 -18.74 -11.43
C ILE A 326 -24.14 -19.55 -10.65
N ARG A 327 -24.49 -20.81 -10.35
CA ARG A 327 -23.56 -21.71 -9.65
C ARG A 327 -22.38 -22.00 -10.57
N LEU A 328 -21.18 -21.94 -10.00
CA LEU A 328 -19.94 -22.28 -10.68
C LEU A 328 -19.94 -23.76 -11.07
N ALA A 329 -20.18 -24.06 -12.35
CA ALA A 329 -20.17 -25.39 -12.91
C ALA A 329 -18.76 -25.99 -12.92
N CYS A 330 -17.76 -25.17 -13.27
CA CYS A 330 -16.35 -25.55 -13.40
C CYS A 330 -15.51 -25.23 -12.15
N ARG A 331 -16.10 -25.27 -10.95
CA ARG A 331 -15.44 -24.80 -9.71
C ARG A 331 -14.07 -25.47 -9.44
N LYS A 332 -13.91 -26.75 -9.76
CA LYS A 332 -12.64 -27.47 -9.57
C LYS A 332 -11.54 -26.94 -10.50
N GLU A 333 -11.87 -26.75 -11.78
CA GLU A 333 -10.95 -26.21 -12.79
C GLU A 333 -10.58 -24.76 -12.46
N ALA A 334 -11.56 -23.94 -12.07
CA ALA A 334 -11.32 -22.58 -11.61
C ALA A 334 -10.31 -22.51 -10.47
N MET A 335 -10.45 -23.36 -9.44
CA MET A 335 -9.51 -23.41 -8.31
C MET A 335 -8.10 -23.85 -8.73
N GLU A 336 -7.99 -24.79 -9.67
CA GLU A 336 -6.69 -25.26 -10.16
C GLU A 336 -5.98 -24.17 -10.97
N LEU A 337 -6.71 -23.46 -11.84
CA LEU A 337 -6.19 -22.31 -12.57
C LEU A 337 -5.78 -21.17 -11.64
N GLU A 338 -6.59 -20.86 -10.62
CA GLU A 338 -6.23 -19.89 -9.57
C GLU A 338 -4.92 -20.25 -8.87
N ARG A 339 -4.75 -21.54 -8.53
CA ARG A 339 -3.54 -22.03 -7.86
C ARG A 339 -2.33 -21.96 -8.79
N LYS A 340 -2.51 -22.27 -10.08
CA LYS A 340 -1.45 -22.17 -11.10
C LYS A 340 -1.02 -20.71 -11.30
N ALA A 341 -1.98 -19.81 -11.44
CA ALA A 341 -1.73 -18.37 -11.57
C ALA A 341 -0.97 -17.83 -10.34
N SER A 342 -1.44 -18.14 -9.14
CA SER A 342 -0.79 -17.71 -7.89
C SER A 342 0.67 -18.18 -7.80
N ARG A 343 0.94 -19.45 -8.14
CA ARG A 343 2.31 -19.98 -8.20
C ARG A 343 3.18 -19.28 -9.24
N ALA A 344 2.61 -18.91 -10.38
CA ALA A 344 3.35 -18.20 -11.42
C ALA A 344 3.75 -16.80 -10.94
N VAL A 345 2.87 -16.08 -10.24
CA VAL A 345 3.20 -14.78 -9.62
C VAL A 345 4.23 -14.92 -8.52
N GLU A 346 4.12 -15.93 -7.66
CA GLU A 346 5.13 -16.21 -6.64
C GLU A 346 6.49 -16.54 -7.27
N ALA A 347 6.51 -17.38 -8.31
CA ALA A 347 7.70 -17.74 -9.06
C ALA A 347 8.33 -16.49 -9.70
N ALA A 348 7.54 -15.64 -10.36
CA ALA A 348 8.01 -14.40 -10.96
C ALA A 348 8.42 -13.35 -9.92
N SER A 349 7.78 -13.28 -8.75
CA SER A 349 8.20 -12.42 -7.64
C SER A 349 9.51 -12.90 -7.01
N ASN A 350 9.72 -14.21 -7.03
CA ASN A 350 10.96 -14.84 -6.59
C ASN A 350 11.99 -14.88 -7.71
N TYR A 351 11.64 -14.62 -8.98
CA TYR A 351 12.57 -14.69 -10.09
C TYR A 351 13.59 -13.56 -10.04
N PRO A 352 13.26 -12.27 -9.83
CA PRO A 352 14.24 -11.23 -9.50
C PRO A 352 14.94 -11.48 -8.18
N LYS A 353 14.41 -12.28 -7.24
CA LYS A 353 15.16 -12.68 -6.03
C LYS A 353 16.12 -13.82 -6.31
N ALA A 354 15.79 -14.74 -7.20
CA ALA A 354 16.62 -15.87 -7.62
C ALA A 354 17.66 -15.40 -8.63
N GLN A 355 17.30 -14.43 -9.47
CA GLN A 355 18.13 -13.75 -10.43
C GLN A 355 18.90 -12.63 -9.76
N SER A 356 18.41 -11.95 -8.71
CA SER A 356 19.30 -11.20 -7.81
C SER A 356 20.10 -12.17 -6.95
N LEU A 357 19.64 -13.36 -6.58
CA LEU A 357 20.56 -14.38 -6.01
C LEU A 357 21.58 -14.88 -7.06
N ARG A 358 21.42 -14.57 -8.34
CA ARG A 358 22.38 -14.87 -9.43
C ARG A 358 23.04 -13.63 -10.08
N GLN A 359 22.60 -12.40 -9.78
CA GLN A 359 23.07 -11.11 -10.33
C GLN A 359 23.36 -10.10 -9.21
N SER A 360 22.97 -10.39 -7.97
CA SER A 360 23.62 -9.91 -6.75
C SER A 360 24.89 -10.73 -6.48
N ASP A 361 25.70 -10.86 -7.53
CA ASP A 361 27.17 -10.83 -7.39
C ASP A 361 27.65 -9.43 -6.93
N ARG A 362 26.73 -8.52 -6.59
CA ARG A 362 26.99 -7.26 -5.86
C ARG A 362 26.20 -7.12 -4.56
N CYS A 363 25.61 -8.21 -4.06
CA CYS A 363 25.61 -8.46 -2.63
C CYS A 363 26.77 -9.44 -2.44
N PRO A 364 27.68 -9.27 -1.49
CA PRO A 364 28.91 -10.05 -1.52
C PRO A 364 28.56 -11.44 -0.99
N GLN A 365 28.16 -12.36 -1.89
CA GLN A 365 27.91 -13.77 -1.58
C GLN A 365 29.15 -14.46 -1.00
N ASN A 366 30.28 -13.78 -1.09
CA ASN A 366 31.54 -14.23 -0.53
C ASN A 366 31.72 -13.82 0.93
N ILE A 367 30.89 -12.96 1.56
CA ILE A 367 31.07 -12.67 3.00
C ILE A 367 31.02 -13.98 3.78
N PHE A 368 32.14 -14.32 4.39
CA PHE A 368 32.18 -15.50 5.24
C PHE A 368 31.38 -15.20 6.50
N SER A 369 30.36 -16.01 6.78
CA SER A 369 29.84 -16.09 8.13
C SER A 369 30.94 -16.52 9.08
N THR A 370 30.84 -16.15 10.36
CA THR A 370 31.79 -16.58 11.39
C THR A 370 32.00 -18.09 11.38
N THR A 371 30.94 -18.87 11.18
CA THR A 371 31.02 -20.33 11.06
C THR A 371 31.73 -20.79 9.80
N ARG A 372 31.45 -20.19 8.63
CA ARG A 372 32.14 -20.53 7.36
C ARG A 372 33.61 -20.15 7.43
N LEU A 373 33.93 -18.95 7.92
CA LEU A 373 35.29 -18.44 8.05
C LEU A 373 36.14 -19.35 8.92
N ARG A 374 35.60 -19.80 10.07
CA ARG A 374 36.32 -20.70 10.96
C ARG A 374 36.67 -22.02 10.27
N LYS A 375 35.69 -22.67 9.63
CA LYS A 375 35.91 -23.94 8.91
C LYS A 375 36.93 -23.78 7.79
N PHE A 376 36.84 -22.67 7.06
CA PHE A 376 37.77 -22.35 5.99
C PHE A 376 39.21 -22.17 6.52
N LEU A 377 39.40 -21.29 7.51
CA LEU A 377 40.72 -21.02 8.09
C LEU A 377 41.34 -22.26 8.74
N ASP A 378 40.53 -23.09 9.42
CA ASP A 378 41.00 -24.34 10.04
C ASP A 378 41.53 -25.33 8.99
N ALA A 379 40.83 -25.49 7.87
CA ALA A 379 41.26 -26.35 6.77
C ALA A 379 42.52 -25.82 6.07
N GLU A 380 42.52 -24.54 5.67
CA GLU A 380 43.62 -23.96 4.88
C GLU A 380 44.90 -23.77 5.69
N LEU A 381 44.81 -23.32 6.95
CA LEU A 381 45.99 -23.19 7.81
C LEU A 381 46.59 -24.56 8.16
N SER A 382 45.76 -25.59 8.32
CA SER A 382 46.23 -26.97 8.52
C SER A 382 46.92 -27.53 7.28
N ALA A 383 46.42 -27.23 6.08
CA ALA A 383 47.03 -27.63 4.82
C ALA A 383 48.37 -26.92 4.59
N ALA A 384 48.44 -25.60 4.84
CA ALA A 384 49.65 -24.79 4.68
C ALA A 384 50.80 -25.24 5.60
N HIS A 385 50.50 -25.85 6.76
CA HIS A 385 51.52 -26.44 7.63
C HIS A 385 52.16 -27.72 7.06
N ASN A 386 51.52 -28.38 6.09
CA ASN A 386 51.96 -29.66 5.54
C ASN A 386 52.64 -29.55 4.16
N THR A 387 52.56 -28.40 3.49
CA THR A 387 53.10 -28.21 2.14
C THR A 387 53.83 -26.88 2.00
N ASN A 388 55.13 -26.90 1.70
CA ASN A 388 55.93 -25.73 1.27
C ASN A 388 55.57 -25.25 -0.17
N ASN A 389 54.38 -25.55 -0.67
CA ASN A 389 54.03 -25.49 -2.10
C ASN A 389 53.11 -24.32 -2.49
N PHE A 390 53.05 -23.23 -1.71
CA PHE A 390 52.55 -21.99 -2.31
C PHE A 390 53.64 -21.50 -3.25
N ALA A 391 53.47 -21.72 -4.56
CA ALA A 391 54.30 -21.06 -5.55
C ALA A 391 54.26 -19.55 -5.26
N ASP A 392 55.43 -18.92 -5.16
CA ASP A 392 55.50 -17.47 -4.98
C ASP A 392 54.72 -16.83 -6.13
N ALA A 393 53.68 -16.10 -5.77
CA ALA A 393 52.93 -15.30 -6.74
C ALA A 393 53.93 -14.39 -7.44
N ASP A 394 53.78 -14.26 -8.76
CA ASP A 394 54.71 -13.47 -9.54
C ASP A 394 54.73 -11.99 -9.06
N GLU A 395 55.79 -11.28 -9.40
CA GLU A 395 55.92 -9.85 -9.05
C GLU A 395 54.88 -8.96 -9.75
N SER A 396 54.01 -9.52 -10.61
CA SER A 396 52.98 -8.76 -11.34
C SER A 396 51.97 -8.09 -10.42
N GLY A 397 51.81 -8.62 -9.21
CA GLY A 397 51.02 -8.00 -8.16
C GLY A 397 49.53 -8.31 -8.21
N ASP A 398 49.06 -9.10 -9.18
CA ASP A 398 47.65 -9.47 -9.35
C ASP A 398 47.29 -10.75 -8.58
N PHE A 399 46.07 -10.82 -8.05
CA PHE A 399 45.54 -11.97 -7.30
C PHE A 399 44.96 -13.07 -8.19
N THR A 400 44.91 -12.86 -9.51
CA THR A 400 44.34 -13.81 -10.48
C THR A 400 45.09 -15.14 -10.53
N ASP A 401 46.39 -15.15 -10.17
CA ASP A 401 47.24 -16.34 -10.16
C ASP A 401 47.30 -17.07 -8.80
N LEU A 402 46.60 -16.54 -7.77
CA LEU A 402 46.54 -17.20 -6.46
C LEU A 402 45.69 -18.49 -6.53
N PRO A 403 45.91 -19.48 -5.64
CA PRO A 403 45.01 -20.62 -5.55
C PRO A 403 43.56 -20.19 -5.32
N GLU A 404 42.61 -20.87 -5.97
CA GLU A 404 41.17 -20.53 -5.96
C GLU A 404 40.63 -20.30 -4.53
N LYS A 405 41.10 -21.10 -3.56
CA LYS A 405 40.72 -20.96 -2.15
C LYS A 405 41.17 -19.62 -1.55
N ILE A 406 42.37 -19.17 -1.86
CA ILE A 406 42.87 -17.87 -1.39
C ILE A 406 42.10 -16.74 -2.06
N GLN A 407 41.81 -16.84 -3.36
CA GLN A 407 40.95 -15.87 -4.05
C GLN A 407 39.56 -15.81 -3.40
N GLU A 408 38.96 -16.97 -3.08
CA GLU A 408 37.68 -17.08 -2.37
C GLU A 408 37.74 -16.35 -1.03
N TRP A 409 38.81 -16.56 -0.24
CA TRP A 409 39.01 -15.89 1.04
C TRP A 409 39.11 -14.37 0.89
N ILE A 410 39.98 -13.88 0.00
CA ILE A 410 40.18 -12.43 -0.23
C ILE A 410 38.86 -11.78 -0.64
N ALA A 411 38.15 -12.38 -1.61
CA ALA A 411 36.85 -11.89 -2.07
C ALA A 411 35.80 -11.86 -0.94
N GLY A 412 35.89 -12.79 0.00
CA GLY A 412 35.00 -12.83 1.16
C GLY A 412 35.37 -11.93 2.33
N GLN A 413 36.61 -11.42 2.33
CA GLN A 413 37.10 -10.51 3.36
C GLN A 413 36.93 -9.03 3.01
N GLN A 414 36.46 -8.69 1.80
CA GLN A 414 36.29 -7.30 1.32
C GLN A 414 35.51 -6.43 2.31
N HIS A 415 34.39 -6.92 2.85
CA HIS A 415 33.57 -6.19 3.83
C HIS A 415 33.93 -6.48 5.29
N ILE A 416 34.78 -7.46 5.54
CA ILE A 416 35.14 -7.91 6.89
C ILE A 416 36.47 -7.30 7.29
N LEU A 417 37.56 -7.78 6.68
CA LEU A 417 38.94 -7.39 6.97
C LEU A 417 39.32 -6.08 6.28
N PHE A 418 38.83 -5.89 5.05
CA PHE A 418 39.22 -4.78 4.19
C PHE A 418 38.26 -3.59 4.26
N GLU A 419 37.34 -3.58 5.23
CA GLU A 419 36.47 -2.44 5.55
C GLU A 419 35.68 -1.87 4.34
N GLY A 420 35.34 -2.73 3.39
CA GLY A 420 34.60 -2.38 2.16
C GLY A 420 35.49 -1.87 1.02
N GLN A 421 36.81 -1.83 1.19
CA GLN A 421 37.76 -1.51 0.12
C GLN A 421 38.00 -2.76 -0.72
N VAL A 422 38.00 -2.60 -2.04
CA VAL A 422 38.34 -3.69 -2.97
C VAL A 422 39.84 -3.88 -2.95
N VAL A 423 40.27 -5.07 -2.53
CA VAL A 423 41.68 -5.50 -2.58
C VAL A 423 41.82 -6.55 -3.67
N SER A 424 42.53 -6.19 -4.72
CA SER A 424 42.84 -7.00 -5.90
C SER A 424 44.34 -7.17 -6.14
N THR A 425 45.19 -6.38 -5.45
CA THR A 425 46.63 -6.39 -5.63
C THR A 425 47.42 -6.37 -4.32
N PHE A 426 48.68 -6.78 -4.34
CA PHE A 426 49.53 -6.80 -3.13
C PHE A 426 49.81 -5.42 -2.52
N PRO A 427 50.02 -4.34 -3.30
CA PRO A 427 50.12 -2.99 -2.74
C PRO A 427 48.87 -2.58 -1.95
N GLU A 428 47.68 -2.99 -2.39
CA GLU A 428 46.41 -2.73 -1.70
C GLU A 428 46.27 -3.54 -0.41
N LEU A 429 46.90 -4.70 -0.30
CA LEU A 429 46.90 -5.55 0.90
C LEU A 429 47.83 -5.00 2.00
N THR A 430 48.89 -4.30 1.61
CA THR A 430 49.97 -3.82 2.50
C THR A 430 49.48 -2.96 3.67
N PRO A 431 48.59 -1.98 3.50
CA PRO A 431 48.05 -1.19 4.61
C PRO A 431 47.33 -2.05 5.66
N PHE A 432 46.57 -3.07 5.24
CA PHE A 432 45.85 -3.96 6.15
C PHE A 432 46.78 -4.90 6.90
N TYR A 433 47.78 -5.46 6.20
CA TYR A 433 48.83 -6.24 6.83
C TYR A 433 49.57 -5.41 7.90
N LYS A 434 50.00 -4.19 7.55
CA LYS A 434 50.68 -3.29 8.48
C LYS A 434 49.84 -2.97 9.70
N ARG A 435 48.55 -2.72 9.48
CA ARG A 435 47.61 -2.38 10.55
C ARG A 435 47.34 -3.53 11.53
N TYR A 436 47.22 -4.77 11.04
CA TYR A 436 46.76 -5.89 11.86
C TYR A 436 47.88 -6.85 12.31
N CYS A 437 49.03 -6.87 11.64
CA CYS A 437 50.09 -7.86 11.88
C CYS A 437 51.46 -7.27 12.27
N SER A 438 51.72 -5.97 12.08
CA SER A 438 53.07 -5.40 12.31
C SER A 438 53.45 -5.13 13.76
N SER A 439 52.57 -5.38 14.73
CA SER A 439 52.83 -5.08 16.14
C SER A 439 53.44 -6.23 16.95
N SER A 440 53.72 -7.39 16.34
CA SER A 440 54.24 -8.56 17.06
C SER A 440 55.37 -9.26 16.29
N ASP A 441 56.60 -9.08 16.77
CA ASP A 441 57.74 -10.01 16.67
C ASP A 441 58.58 -10.16 15.38
N SER A 442 58.46 -9.32 14.35
CA SER A 442 59.38 -9.40 13.20
C SER A 442 60.10 -8.07 12.90
N ASN A 443 61.41 -8.01 13.20
CA ASN A 443 62.34 -6.93 12.84
C ASN A 443 62.64 -6.83 11.32
N LEU A 444 61.82 -7.45 10.46
CA LEU A 444 62.01 -7.40 9.01
C LEU A 444 61.26 -6.19 8.43
N PRO A 445 61.90 -5.37 7.59
CA PRO A 445 61.23 -4.30 6.85
C PRO A 445 60.06 -4.89 6.06
N ALA A 446 58.92 -4.17 6.02
CA ALA A 446 57.74 -4.61 5.26
C ALA A 446 57.99 -4.77 3.74
N ALA A 447 59.16 -4.39 3.23
CA ALA A 447 59.57 -4.54 1.84
C ALA A 447 60.06 -5.96 1.50
N ASP A 448 60.39 -6.80 2.49
CA ASP A 448 61.02 -8.11 2.29
C ASP A 448 60.07 -9.30 2.55
N ILE A 449 58.78 -9.05 2.80
CA ILE A 449 57.80 -10.11 3.08
C ILE A 449 57.10 -10.48 1.77
N SER A 450 57.15 -11.77 1.43
CA SER A 450 56.46 -12.26 0.23
C SER A 450 54.95 -12.04 0.37
N PRO A 451 54.22 -11.82 -0.72
CA PRO A 451 52.80 -11.55 -0.61
C PRO A 451 51.98 -12.72 -0.06
N THR A 452 52.41 -13.94 -0.34
CA THR A 452 51.90 -15.18 0.26
C THR A 452 52.01 -15.15 1.79
N ASP A 453 53.17 -14.72 2.32
CA ASP A 453 53.38 -14.59 3.77
C ASP A 453 52.47 -13.53 4.39
N MET A 454 52.19 -12.43 3.69
CA MET A 454 51.25 -11.42 4.17
C MET A 454 49.84 -11.99 4.32
N ILE A 455 49.36 -12.72 3.31
CA ILE A 455 48.05 -13.39 3.32
C ILE A 455 47.99 -14.41 4.47
N LEU A 456 48.99 -15.28 4.60
CA LEU A 456 49.03 -16.29 5.66
C LEU A 456 49.05 -15.68 7.06
N LYS A 457 49.80 -14.59 7.27
CA LYS A 457 49.83 -13.88 8.55
C LYS A 457 48.47 -13.25 8.87
N LEU A 458 47.80 -12.65 7.88
CA LEU A 458 46.44 -12.10 8.04
C LEU A 458 45.42 -13.21 8.37
N MET A 459 45.48 -14.35 7.68
CA MET A 459 44.63 -15.52 7.97
C MET A 459 44.86 -16.06 9.39
N LYS A 460 46.11 -16.20 9.83
CA LYS A 460 46.47 -16.63 11.19
C LYS A 460 45.97 -15.64 12.24
N MET A 461 46.10 -14.34 11.98
CA MET A 461 45.57 -13.28 12.84
C MET A 461 44.05 -13.38 12.99
N GLN A 462 43.32 -13.52 11.88
CA GLN A 462 41.87 -13.71 11.89
C GLN A 462 41.46 -14.97 12.66
N PHE A 463 42.17 -16.08 12.44
CA PHE A 463 41.90 -17.35 13.14
C PHE A 463 42.07 -17.20 14.65
N LYS A 464 43.17 -16.55 15.10
CA LYS A 464 43.42 -16.25 16.52
C LYS A 464 42.31 -15.39 17.11
N MET A 465 41.87 -14.35 16.41
CA MET A 465 40.78 -13.48 16.87
C MET A 465 39.47 -14.25 17.00
N LEU A 466 39.08 -15.04 16.00
CA LEU A 466 37.86 -15.85 16.07
C LEU A 466 37.88 -16.80 17.27
N ASN A 467 39.02 -17.44 17.56
CA ASN A 467 39.16 -18.33 18.72
C ASN A 467 39.03 -17.61 20.07
N ILE A 468 39.44 -16.33 20.16
CA ILE A 468 39.23 -15.52 21.36
C ILE A 468 37.75 -15.16 21.53
N LEU A 469 37.09 -14.79 20.43
CA LEU A 469 35.71 -14.29 20.42
C LEU A 469 34.66 -15.38 20.68
N THR A 470 34.93 -16.62 20.27
CA THR A 470 33.99 -17.74 20.41
C THR A 470 34.47 -18.79 21.40
N ARG A 471 34.23 -18.54 22.69
CA ARG A 471 34.43 -19.54 23.76
C ARG A 471 33.19 -20.43 24.01
N GLY A 472 32.28 -20.57 23.03
CA GLY A 472 31.03 -21.34 23.16
C GLY A 472 30.60 -22.04 21.88
N LYS A 473 29.69 -23.03 21.98
CA LYS A 473 29.13 -23.77 20.84
C LYS A 473 28.59 -22.81 19.78
N SER A 474 28.88 -23.11 18.51
CA SER A 474 28.40 -22.39 17.32
C SER A 474 26.95 -21.98 17.50
N SER A 475 26.69 -20.68 17.63
CA SER A 475 25.34 -20.19 17.78
C SER A 475 24.70 -20.05 16.40
N ILE A 476 23.38 -20.13 16.35
CA ILE A 476 22.61 -19.85 15.13
C ILE A 476 22.84 -18.41 14.61
N VAL A 477 23.41 -17.53 15.44
CA VAL A 477 23.77 -16.17 15.04
C VAL A 477 25.04 -16.19 14.19
N ASP A 478 26.02 -17.03 14.54
CA ASP A 478 27.34 -17.12 13.87
C ASP A 478 27.23 -17.67 12.43
N GLU A 479 26.15 -18.39 12.11
CA GLU A 479 25.82 -18.81 10.76
C GLU A 479 25.41 -17.65 9.84
N TRP A 480 24.90 -16.56 10.42
CA TRP A 480 24.31 -15.42 9.71
C TRP A 480 24.99 -14.09 10.02
N SER A 481 26.12 -14.12 10.72
CA SER A 481 26.88 -12.94 11.12
C SER A 481 28.37 -13.05 10.85
N PHE A 482 29.05 -11.91 10.83
CA PHE A 482 30.51 -11.81 10.95
C PHE A 482 30.88 -10.76 12.01
N TYR A 483 32.11 -10.83 12.54
CA TYR A 483 32.66 -9.82 13.45
C TYR A 483 33.34 -8.71 12.65
N GLY A 484 33.06 -7.45 13.00
CA GLY A 484 33.69 -6.32 12.31
C GLY A 484 35.16 -6.16 12.67
N PHE A 485 35.95 -5.62 11.75
CA PHE A 485 37.35 -5.23 11.97
C PHE A 485 37.50 -3.71 11.92
N GLY A 486 38.65 -3.22 12.42
CA GLY A 486 39.02 -1.82 12.32
C GLY A 486 38.01 -0.88 12.95
N ARG A 487 37.35 -0.03 12.15
CA ARG A 487 36.32 0.89 12.64
C ARG A 487 34.99 0.21 12.99
N SER A 488 34.76 -0.98 12.44
CA SER A 488 33.51 -1.73 12.61
C SER A 488 33.58 -2.76 13.74
N SER A 489 34.71 -2.88 14.44
CA SER A 489 34.89 -3.82 15.57
C SER A 489 34.19 -3.34 16.84
N VAL A 490 34.13 -2.03 17.05
CA VAL A 490 33.51 -1.40 18.22
C VAL A 490 32.25 -0.64 17.79
N MET A 491 31.10 -0.99 18.37
CA MET A 491 29.83 -0.28 18.13
C MET A 491 29.39 0.49 19.36
N LYS A 492 29.22 1.80 19.23
CA LYS A 492 28.60 2.64 20.26
C LYS A 492 27.12 2.32 20.37
N VAL A 493 26.70 1.87 21.53
CA VAL A 493 25.35 1.35 21.75
C VAL A 493 24.62 2.06 22.88
N LYS A 494 23.29 2.05 22.81
CA LYS A 494 22.37 2.54 23.83
C LYS A 494 21.28 1.52 24.12
N CYS A 495 20.63 1.65 25.26
CA CYS A 495 19.52 0.81 25.64
C CYS A 495 18.29 1.13 24.79
N ASN A 496 17.72 0.15 24.10
CA ASN A 496 16.52 0.35 23.28
C ASN A 496 15.31 0.86 24.10
N SER A 497 15.27 0.58 25.41
CA SER A 497 14.15 0.97 26.28
C SER A 497 14.32 2.35 26.90
N CYS A 498 15.42 2.59 27.62
CA CYS A 498 15.62 3.86 28.34
C CYS A 498 16.47 4.87 27.58
N GLN A 499 17.02 4.49 26.42
CA GLN A 499 17.89 5.32 25.58
C GLN A 499 19.22 5.74 26.22
N ALA A 500 19.53 5.29 27.44
CA ALA A 500 20.81 5.54 28.08
C ALA A 500 21.96 4.87 27.33
N SER A 501 23.09 5.55 27.23
CA SER A 501 24.32 4.98 26.65
C SER A 501 24.76 3.76 27.45
N LEU A 502 25.21 2.73 26.72
CA LEU A 502 25.73 1.50 27.29
C LEU A 502 27.24 1.41 27.07
N VAL A 503 27.89 0.46 27.71
CA VAL A 503 29.27 0.08 27.35
C VAL A 503 29.29 -0.35 25.89
N ASP A 504 30.23 0.23 25.14
CA ASP A 504 30.42 -0.04 23.73
C ASP A 504 30.52 -1.56 23.47
N ASP A 505 29.98 -1.99 22.33
CA ASP A 505 30.08 -3.37 21.90
C ASP A 505 31.42 -3.57 21.20
N GLU A 506 32.43 -3.97 21.97
CA GLU A 506 33.80 -4.24 21.50
C GLU A 506 33.89 -5.44 20.54
N ASN A 507 32.80 -6.20 20.39
CA ASN A 507 32.71 -7.38 19.55
C ASN A 507 31.52 -7.28 18.61
N ALA A 508 31.41 -6.14 17.92
CA ALA A 508 30.27 -5.82 17.08
C ALA A 508 30.09 -6.87 15.96
N ARG A 509 28.85 -7.36 15.84
CA ARG A 509 28.44 -8.34 14.84
C ARG A 509 27.58 -7.70 13.77
N TRP A 510 27.78 -8.13 12.54
CA TRP A 510 27.15 -7.59 11.34
C TRP A 510 26.52 -8.72 10.52
N SER A 511 25.46 -8.42 9.77
CA SER A 511 24.76 -9.43 8.98
C SER A 511 25.54 -9.80 7.71
N ILE A 512 25.61 -11.09 7.38
CA ILE A 512 26.16 -11.53 6.08
C ILE A 512 25.22 -11.21 4.90
N VAL A 513 23.94 -10.98 5.18
CA VAL A 513 22.93 -10.65 4.14
C VAL A 513 23.02 -9.19 3.74
N ASP A 514 23.40 -8.31 4.69
CA ASP A 514 23.66 -6.90 4.45
C ASP A 514 24.72 -6.42 5.47
N PRO A 515 26.00 -6.27 5.06
CA PRO A 515 27.09 -5.90 5.95
C PRO A 515 26.94 -4.51 6.60
N ALA A 516 25.98 -3.68 6.16
CA ALA A 516 25.64 -2.42 6.82
C ALA A 516 24.67 -2.57 8.00
N ILE A 517 24.16 -3.78 8.26
CA ILE A 517 23.20 -4.05 9.33
C ILE A 517 23.91 -4.63 10.56
N TYR A 518 23.85 -3.88 11.67
CA TYR A 518 24.32 -4.31 12.97
C TYR A 518 23.38 -5.33 13.63
N ILE A 519 23.93 -6.37 14.25
CA ILE A 519 23.16 -7.38 14.99
C ILE A 519 23.18 -7.03 16.48
N THR A 520 22.01 -6.66 17.00
CA THR A 520 21.89 -6.23 18.40
C THR A 520 22.24 -7.36 19.36
N ARG A 521 22.97 -7.04 20.42
CA ARG A 521 23.19 -7.94 21.56
C ARG A 521 22.26 -7.63 22.73
N ARG A 522 22.15 -8.58 23.65
CA ARG A 522 21.49 -8.34 24.94
C ARG A 522 22.36 -7.42 25.80
N ALA A 523 21.75 -6.40 26.38
CA ALA A 523 22.44 -5.56 27.35
C ALA A 523 22.66 -6.36 28.64
N THR A 524 23.90 -6.50 29.07
CA THR A 524 24.24 -7.06 30.39
C THR A 524 23.88 -6.04 31.47
N LYS A 525 22.99 -6.42 32.40
CA LYS A 525 22.70 -5.74 33.68
C LYS A 525 22.73 -4.19 33.59
N HIS A 526 21.61 -3.59 33.18
CA HIS A 526 21.42 -2.14 33.18
C HIS A 526 20.42 -1.74 34.29
N THR A 527 20.43 -0.48 34.72
CA THR A 527 19.53 0.11 35.73
C THR A 527 18.04 0.08 35.37
N CYS A 528 17.68 -0.45 34.20
CA CYS A 528 16.29 -0.68 33.84
C CYS A 528 15.73 -1.88 34.63
N GLU A 529 14.47 -1.82 35.04
CA GLU A 529 13.81 -2.75 35.98
C GLU A 529 14.34 -4.21 35.95
N PRO A 530 14.67 -4.79 37.13
CA PRO A 530 15.18 -6.15 37.23
C PRO A 530 14.20 -7.16 36.65
N GLY A 531 14.65 -7.95 35.66
CA GLY A 531 13.88 -9.03 35.03
C GLY A 531 13.55 -8.84 33.55
N SER A 532 13.75 -7.64 32.99
CA SER A 532 13.45 -7.38 31.58
C SER A 532 14.64 -7.64 30.65
N ARG A 533 14.40 -8.32 29.51
CA ARG A 533 15.40 -8.55 28.47
C ARG A 533 15.54 -7.30 27.60
N PHE A 534 16.54 -6.48 27.86
CA PHE A 534 16.82 -5.28 27.06
C PHE A 534 17.85 -5.55 25.96
N GLN A 535 17.77 -4.78 24.88
CA GLN A 535 18.69 -4.87 23.75
C GLN A 535 19.55 -3.61 23.66
N ALA A 536 20.82 -3.81 23.36
CA ALA A 536 21.75 -2.77 22.98
C ALA A 536 21.58 -2.50 21.47
N VAL A 537 21.20 -1.27 21.13
CA VAL A 537 21.01 -0.82 19.74
C VAL A 537 22.02 0.27 19.41
N PRO A 538 22.37 0.52 18.13
CA PRO A 538 23.30 1.58 17.76
C PRO A 538 22.86 2.95 18.31
N GLN A 539 23.82 3.74 18.78
CA GLN A 539 23.56 5.11 19.18
C GLN A 539 23.29 6.01 17.95
N ASP A 540 23.99 5.76 16.85
CA ASP A 540 23.76 6.40 15.56
C ASP A 540 22.45 5.89 14.93
N LYS A 541 21.56 6.82 14.60
CA LYS A 541 20.26 6.51 13.99
C LYS A 541 20.37 6.08 12.53
N ASN A 542 21.50 6.35 11.88
CA ASN A 542 21.73 5.97 10.48
C ASN A 542 22.13 4.51 10.33
N ILE A 543 22.51 3.84 11.42
CA ILE A 543 22.92 2.44 11.40
C ILE A 543 21.69 1.57 11.59
N ASN A 544 21.34 0.84 10.53
CA ASN A 544 20.28 -0.16 10.59
C ASN A 544 20.68 -1.31 11.51
N PHE A 545 19.70 -1.87 12.22
CA PHE A 545 19.95 -3.01 13.09
C PHE A 545 18.82 -4.04 13.07
N ILE A 546 19.18 -5.29 13.36
CA ILE A 546 18.27 -6.44 13.51
C ILE A 546 18.56 -7.20 14.81
N GLN A 547 17.56 -7.93 15.30
CA GLN A 547 17.73 -8.73 16.51
C GLN A 547 18.42 -10.06 16.19
N GLU A 548 19.06 -10.65 17.21
CA GLU A 548 19.63 -12.01 17.21
C GLU A 548 18.54 -13.11 17.13
N ASN A 549 17.60 -13.00 16.19
CA ASN A 549 16.52 -13.94 15.93
C ASN A 549 16.73 -14.54 14.53
N GLN A 550 16.79 -15.87 14.45
CA GLN A 550 17.01 -16.59 13.20
C GLN A 550 16.11 -16.11 12.04
N ASN A 551 14.83 -15.82 12.31
CA ASN A 551 13.91 -15.37 11.26
C ASN A 551 14.24 -13.96 10.75
N GLN A 552 14.77 -13.09 11.61
CA GLN A 552 15.20 -11.74 11.23
C GLN A 552 16.57 -11.75 10.56
N LEU A 553 17.47 -12.64 10.98
CA LEU A 553 18.79 -12.82 10.37
C LEU A 553 18.69 -13.39 8.94
N LYS A 554 17.77 -14.34 8.71
CA LYS A 554 17.51 -14.93 7.38
C LYS A 554 16.81 -13.98 6.42
N ASN A 555 15.95 -13.12 6.97
CA ASN A 555 15.14 -12.19 6.20
C ASN A 555 15.21 -10.83 6.88
N PRO A 556 16.34 -10.10 6.76
CA PRO A 556 16.43 -8.75 7.28
C PRO A 556 15.43 -7.90 6.53
N ARG A 557 14.24 -7.74 7.12
CA ARG A 557 13.31 -6.73 6.68
C ARG A 557 14.03 -5.42 6.97
N ARG A 558 14.46 -4.70 5.93
CA ARG A 558 14.80 -3.28 6.07
C ARG A 558 13.73 -2.69 6.97
N GLN A 559 14.14 -2.10 8.10
CA GLN A 559 13.19 -1.41 8.96
C GLN A 559 12.41 -0.50 8.01
N LYS A 560 11.12 -0.82 7.80
CA LYS A 560 10.32 0.00 6.90
C LYS A 560 10.46 1.41 7.45
N PRO A 561 10.86 2.41 6.64
CA PRO A 561 10.96 3.78 7.12
C PRO A 561 9.71 4.03 7.93
N GLU A 562 9.91 4.33 9.21
CA GLU A 562 8.83 4.38 10.17
C GLU A 562 7.81 5.32 9.55
N VAL A 563 6.66 4.79 9.11
CA VAL A 563 5.63 5.62 8.47
C VAL A 563 5.43 6.77 9.44
N GLU A 564 5.67 8.02 9.02
CA GLU A 564 5.67 9.20 9.91
C GLU A 564 4.26 9.45 10.46
N TRP A 565 3.72 8.54 11.26
CA TRP A 565 2.49 8.71 12.02
C TRP A 565 2.74 9.72 13.15
N GLU A 566 4.02 9.99 13.47
CA GLU A 566 4.45 11.05 14.39
C GLU A 566 4.03 12.43 13.91
N ARG A 567 3.93 12.66 12.60
CA ARG A 567 3.40 13.92 12.04
C ARG A 567 1.90 14.14 12.37
N LEU A 568 1.20 13.07 12.78
CA LEU A 568 -0.20 13.14 13.20
C LEU A 568 -0.34 13.51 14.69
N LEU A 569 0.78 13.74 15.39
CA LEU A 569 0.82 14.12 16.79
C LEU A 569 0.92 15.62 16.94
N ARG A 570 0.20 16.14 17.93
CA ARG A 570 0.42 17.50 18.42
C ARG A 570 1.78 17.60 19.06
N LYS A 571 2.42 18.75 18.87
CA LYS A 571 3.57 19.16 19.68
C LYS A 571 3.09 19.59 21.07
N ASP A 572 4.00 19.64 22.04
CA ASP A 572 3.64 19.94 23.43
C ASP A 572 3.01 21.34 23.57
N GLU A 573 3.43 22.29 22.74
CA GLU A 573 2.91 23.66 22.70
C GLU A 573 1.48 23.73 22.14
N GLU A 574 1.05 22.73 21.36
CA GLU A 574 -0.27 22.65 20.73
C GLU A 574 -1.31 21.96 21.62
N ASN A 575 -0.89 21.48 22.81
CA ASN A 575 -1.76 20.78 23.75
C ASN A 575 -2.53 21.72 24.70
N VAL A 576 -2.58 23.03 24.39
CA VAL A 576 -3.34 24.02 25.18
C VAL A 576 -4.81 23.61 25.28
N GLY A 577 -5.32 23.54 26.52
CA GLY A 577 -6.70 23.15 26.82
C GLY A 577 -6.96 21.63 26.82
N LEU A 578 -5.96 20.80 26.55
CA LEU A 578 -6.05 19.35 26.69
C LEU A 578 -5.55 18.91 28.07
N SER A 579 -6.02 17.76 28.56
CA SER A 579 -5.59 17.25 29.86
C SER A 579 -4.11 16.87 29.84
N THR A 580 -3.35 17.36 30.83
CA THR A 580 -1.94 17.03 31.04
C THR A 580 -1.75 15.63 31.66
N LYS A 581 -2.82 15.08 32.25
CA LYS A 581 -2.87 13.70 32.75
C LYS A 581 -4.11 13.00 32.22
N VAL A 582 -3.99 11.75 31.80
CA VAL A 582 -5.14 10.94 31.38
C VAL A 582 -5.23 9.69 32.22
N GLU A 583 -6.28 9.62 33.03
CA GLU A 583 -6.69 8.40 33.72
C GLU A 583 -7.27 7.40 32.72
N SER A 584 -6.76 6.18 32.75
CA SER A 584 -7.14 5.12 31.83
C SER A 584 -7.17 3.76 32.51
N TRP A 585 -8.00 2.86 32.00
CA TRP A 585 -8.13 1.50 32.48
C TRP A 585 -7.98 0.49 31.34
N CYS A 586 -7.67 -0.76 31.69
CA CYS A 586 -7.65 -1.84 30.73
C CYS A 586 -9.04 -2.02 30.12
N ILE A 587 -9.12 -2.04 28.79
CA ILE A 587 -10.38 -2.19 28.06
C ILE A 587 -11.13 -3.50 28.42
N GLU A 588 -10.43 -4.51 28.92
CA GLU A 588 -11.03 -5.81 29.27
C GLU A 588 -11.63 -5.82 30.67
N CYS A 589 -10.87 -5.42 31.70
CA CYS A 589 -11.30 -5.51 33.09
C CYS A 589 -11.74 -4.19 33.71
N LYS A 590 -11.62 -3.07 32.98
CA LYS A 590 -12.12 -1.73 33.36
C LYS A 590 -11.75 -1.34 34.80
N ASP A 591 -12.73 -1.13 35.66
CA ASP A 591 -12.63 -0.77 37.08
C ASP A 591 -11.85 -1.79 37.94
N LYS A 592 -11.54 -2.97 37.41
CA LYS A 592 -10.69 -3.97 38.05
C LYS A 592 -9.25 -3.94 37.55
N THR A 593 -8.82 -2.88 36.87
CA THR A 593 -7.48 -2.79 36.29
C THR A 593 -6.43 -2.69 37.38
N THR A 594 -5.44 -3.59 37.34
CA THR A 594 -4.23 -3.48 38.14
C THR A 594 -3.02 -3.47 37.21
N THR A 595 -2.04 -2.62 37.51
CA THR A 595 -0.78 -2.52 36.76
C THR A 595 0.38 -2.48 37.73
N SER A 596 1.58 -2.88 37.28
CA SER A 596 2.78 -2.85 38.11
C SER A 596 3.20 -1.44 38.54
N LYS A 597 2.65 -0.39 37.92
CA LYS A 597 2.97 1.01 38.20
C LYS A 597 1.99 1.70 39.15
N LEU A 598 1.03 0.97 39.72
CA LEU A 598 0.08 1.51 40.69
C LEU A 598 0.68 1.49 42.08
N SER A 599 1.47 2.52 42.39
CA SER A 599 1.89 2.81 43.76
C SER A 599 0.66 3.30 44.55
N GLY A 600 -0.08 2.39 45.18
CA GLY A 600 -1.23 2.75 46.04
C GLY A 600 -2.53 1.99 45.80
N GLY A 601 -2.54 0.90 45.02
CA GLY A 601 -3.72 0.02 44.93
C GLY A 601 -4.93 0.58 44.17
N GLY A 602 -4.78 1.72 43.48
CA GLY A 602 -5.85 2.27 42.63
C GLY A 602 -6.20 1.36 41.44
N SER A 603 -7.40 1.51 40.90
CA SER A 603 -7.92 0.74 39.76
C SER A 603 -7.65 1.38 38.38
N VAL A 604 -6.84 2.45 38.33
CA VAL A 604 -6.72 3.33 37.17
C VAL A 604 -5.27 3.69 36.91
N PHE A 605 -4.78 3.49 35.68
CA PHE A 605 -3.47 3.95 35.25
C PHE A 605 -3.50 5.44 34.87
N VAL A 606 -2.66 6.25 35.50
CA VAL A 606 -2.49 7.67 35.18
C VAL A 606 -1.36 7.85 34.17
N ASP A 607 -1.70 8.27 32.95
CA ASP A 607 -0.73 8.67 31.94
C ASP A 607 -0.30 10.12 32.18
N GLU A 608 0.88 10.29 32.78
CA GLU A 608 1.48 11.60 33.10
C GLU A 608 2.02 12.35 31.86
N LYS A 609 2.10 11.68 30.70
CA LYS A 609 2.58 12.27 29.44
C LYS A 609 1.67 11.88 28.28
N PRO A 610 0.38 12.25 28.32
CA PRO A 610 -0.57 11.86 27.30
C PRO A 610 -0.17 12.43 25.94
N ARG A 611 -0.38 11.66 24.88
CA ARG A 611 -0.12 12.11 23.51
C ARG A 611 -1.43 12.30 22.77
N TRP A 612 -1.51 13.37 21.99
CA TRP A 612 -2.73 13.83 21.36
C TRP A 612 -2.53 13.96 19.85
N THR A 613 -3.61 13.73 19.09
CA THR A 613 -3.60 13.88 17.63
C THR A 613 -3.82 15.33 17.18
N VAL A 614 -3.31 15.72 16.01
CA VAL A 614 -3.47 17.07 15.40
C VAL A 614 -4.92 17.49 15.07
N GLY A 615 -5.90 16.57 15.08
CA GLY A 615 -7.33 16.91 14.85
C GLY A 615 -8.02 17.66 15.99
N VAL A 616 -9.22 18.21 15.74
CA VAL A 616 -10.09 18.87 16.73
C VAL A 616 -11.49 18.23 16.70
N PRO A 617 -12.00 17.56 17.74
CA PRO A 617 -11.34 17.35 19.02
C PRO A 617 -10.13 16.44 18.86
N ALA A 618 -9.08 16.74 19.62
CA ALA A 618 -7.89 15.91 19.69
C ALA A 618 -8.24 14.57 20.35
N LYS A 619 -7.62 13.50 19.89
CA LYS A 619 -7.83 12.15 20.42
C LYS A 619 -6.59 11.70 21.18
N TYR A 620 -6.81 11.14 22.36
CA TYR A 620 -5.78 10.53 23.19
C TYR A 620 -5.24 9.25 22.56
N ILE A 621 -3.93 9.07 22.55
CA ILE A 621 -3.30 7.88 22.01
C ILE A 621 -3.16 6.81 23.09
N GLU A 622 -3.95 5.76 22.93
CA GLU A 622 -4.05 4.69 23.92
C GLU A 622 -2.69 4.02 24.19
N ARG A 623 -2.43 3.78 25.49
CA ARG A 623 -1.27 3.01 25.92
C ARG A 623 -1.52 1.52 25.77
N ARG A 624 -0.41 0.80 25.63
CA ARG A 624 -0.39 -0.66 25.66
C ARG A 624 0.47 -1.14 26.81
N LEU A 625 -0.18 -1.54 27.90
CA LEU A 625 0.46 -1.93 29.15
C LEU A 625 0.07 -3.36 29.53
N ASN A 626 0.85 -3.96 30.43
CA ASN A 626 0.48 -5.23 31.03
C ASN A 626 -0.54 -4.99 32.13
N CYS A 627 -1.73 -5.57 31.97
CA CYS A 627 -2.75 -5.59 33.02
C CYS A 627 -2.55 -6.85 33.86
N LEU A 628 -2.27 -6.67 35.15
CA LEU A 628 -2.03 -7.78 36.08
C LEU A 628 -3.31 -8.60 36.30
N THR A 629 -4.49 -7.95 36.32
CA THR A 629 -5.79 -8.66 36.44
C THR A 629 -6.08 -9.59 35.27
N CYS A 630 -5.79 -9.17 34.03
CA CYS A 630 -6.13 -9.97 32.85
C CYS A 630 -5.07 -11.02 32.52
N HIS A 631 -3.84 -10.92 33.06
CA HIS A 631 -2.66 -11.73 32.74
C HIS A 631 -2.33 -11.87 31.23
N LYS A 632 -2.97 -11.04 30.38
CA LYS A 632 -2.69 -10.95 28.95
C LYS A 632 -1.71 -9.82 28.75
N GLY A 633 -0.59 -10.10 28.08
CA GLY A 633 0.40 -9.06 27.75
C GLY A 633 -0.22 -7.91 26.95
N SER A 634 0.43 -6.73 27.00
CA SER A 634 0.18 -5.55 26.14
C SER A 634 -1.30 -5.29 25.75
N ASN A 635 -2.16 -5.07 26.75
CA ASN A 635 -3.58 -4.73 26.57
C ASN A 635 -3.77 -3.25 26.24
N ARG A 636 -4.89 -2.90 25.59
CA ARG A 636 -5.28 -1.50 25.34
C ARG A 636 -5.79 -0.86 26.64
N PHE A 637 -5.29 0.34 26.93
CA PHE A 637 -5.77 1.18 28.01
C PHE A 637 -6.53 2.37 27.43
N VAL A 638 -7.82 2.45 27.76
CA VAL A 638 -8.75 3.47 27.26
C VAL A 638 -9.04 4.49 28.36
N PRO A 639 -9.26 5.78 28.04
CA PRO A 639 -9.57 6.81 29.03
C PRO A 639 -10.78 6.42 29.89
N VAL A 640 -10.74 6.74 31.18
CA VAL A 640 -11.88 6.59 32.09
C VAL A 640 -12.95 7.63 31.74
N ASP A 641 -12.57 8.90 31.58
CA ASP A 641 -13.48 9.96 31.16
C ASP A 641 -14.02 9.71 29.74
N GLU A 642 -15.34 9.55 29.62
CA GLU A 642 -16.08 9.33 28.37
C GLU A 642 -15.96 10.46 27.35
N LYS A 643 -15.68 11.69 27.81
CA LYS A 643 -15.50 12.84 26.94
C LYS A 643 -14.18 12.83 26.18
N VAL A 644 -13.18 12.08 26.67
CA VAL A 644 -11.86 11.98 26.04
C VAL A 644 -11.87 10.96 24.91
N GLY A 645 -12.07 11.40 23.67
CA GLY A 645 -11.92 10.53 22.51
C GLY A 645 -10.52 9.89 22.46
N SER A 646 -10.41 8.60 22.16
CA SER A 646 -9.12 7.90 22.06
C SER A 646 -8.90 7.27 20.69
N ILE A 647 -7.66 6.95 20.34
CA ILE A 647 -7.29 6.23 19.11
C ILE A 647 -6.09 5.30 19.38
N THR A 648 -6.02 4.17 18.68
CA THR A 648 -4.90 3.25 18.83
C THR A 648 -3.72 3.66 17.94
N LYS A 649 -2.47 3.38 18.37
CA LYS A 649 -1.29 3.57 17.50
C LYS A 649 -1.41 2.81 16.18
N ALA A 650 -2.02 1.62 16.18
CA ALA A 650 -2.21 0.82 14.97
C ALA A 650 -3.18 1.49 13.97
N ASP A 651 -4.25 2.10 14.47
CA ASP A 651 -5.19 2.85 13.64
C ASP A 651 -4.54 4.12 13.09
N LEU A 652 -3.72 4.81 13.88
CA LEU A 652 -2.93 5.96 13.40
C LEU A 652 -1.92 5.59 12.33
N VAL A 653 -1.18 4.48 12.49
CA VAL A 653 -0.26 3.98 11.45
C VAL A 653 -1.01 3.61 10.18
N THR A 654 -2.20 3.01 10.32
CA THR A 654 -3.07 2.71 9.17
C THR A 654 -3.54 3.99 8.48
N PHE A 655 -3.96 4.98 9.25
CA PHE A 655 -4.36 6.29 8.75
C PHE A 655 -3.21 7.00 8.02
N ALA A 656 -2.02 7.03 8.61
CA ALA A 656 -0.83 7.62 7.99
C ALA A 656 -0.50 6.95 6.64
N LYS A 657 -0.64 5.63 6.53
CA LYS A 657 -0.49 4.91 5.25
C LYS A 657 -1.61 5.20 4.25
N GLU A 658 -2.81 5.51 4.73
CA GLU A 658 -3.96 5.79 3.88
C GLU A 658 -3.92 7.22 3.31
N PHE A 659 -3.42 8.17 4.09
CA PHE A 659 -3.58 9.60 3.81
C PHE A 659 -2.28 10.41 3.82
N GLY A 660 -1.22 9.94 4.50
CA GLY A 660 -0.03 10.72 4.82
C GLY A 660 0.71 11.27 3.61
N ASP A 661 0.74 10.55 2.49
CA ASP A 661 1.43 11.02 1.27
C ASP A 661 0.52 11.87 0.36
N SER A 662 -0.77 11.96 0.69
CA SER A 662 -1.81 12.53 -0.18
C SER A 662 -2.43 13.83 0.32
N LEU A 663 -2.30 14.12 1.61
CA LEU A 663 -2.94 15.25 2.27
C LEU A 663 -1.86 16.13 2.93
N THR A 664 -2.07 17.44 2.90
CA THR A 664 -1.32 18.40 3.71
C THR A 664 -1.59 18.18 5.21
N ASP A 665 -0.76 18.73 6.10
CA ASP A 665 -0.94 18.58 7.55
C ASP A 665 -2.31 19.12 8.03
N ALA A 666 -2.78 20.22 7.45
CA ALA A 666 -4.11 20.78 7.74
C ALA A 666 -5.24 19.82 7.30
N GLU A 667 -5.12 19.22 6.11
CA GLU A 667 -6.11 18.24 5.62
C GLU A 667 -6.08 16.94 6.42
N LEU A 668 -4.89 16.50 6.85
CA LEU A 668 -4.72 15.35 7.75
C LEU A 668 -5.43 15.60 9.08
N ALA A 669 -5.30 16.80 9.66
CA ALA A 669 -5.98 17.16 10.89
C ALA A 669 -7.52 17.09 10.75
N VAL A 670 -8.07 17.63 9.66
CA VAL A 670 -9.52 17.58 9.37
C VAL A 670 -9.99 16.14 9.12
N ALA A 671 -9.22 15.34 8.38
CA ALA A 671 -9.55 13.95 8.13
C ALA A 671 -9.50 13.10 9.41
N LEU A 672 -8.53 13.38 10.29
CA LEU A 672 -8.36 12.69 11.57
C LEU A 672 -9.41 13.11 12.61
N GLN A 673 -9.88 14.37 12.57
CA GLN A 673 -11.04 14.85 13.32
C GLN A 673 -12.27 13.97 13.04
N ARG A 674 -12.56 13.70 11.76
CA ARG A 674 -13.71 12.89 11.32
C ARG A 674 -13.56 11.39 11.59
N ARG A 675 -12.32 10.90 11.78
CA ARG A 675 -12.08 9.51 12.18
C ARG A 675 -12.75 9.28 13.54
N HIS A 676 -13.64 8.30 13.63
CA HIS A 676 -14.27 7.99 14.92
C HIS A 676 -13.23 7.57 15.97
N PRO A 677 -13.43 7.92 17.25
CA PRO A 677 -12.66 7.36 18.35
C PRO A 677 -12.66 5.83 18.31
N ALA A 678 -11.60 5.23 18.81
CA ALA A 678 -11.53 3.80 18.99
C ALA A 678 -12.62 3.34 19.97
N ARG A 679 -13.18 2.15 19.71
CA ARG A 679 -14.21 1.59 20.59
C ARG A 679 -13.62 1.31 21.96
N ARG A 680 -14.42 1.65 22.98
CA ARG A 680 -14.14 1.42 24.41
C ARG A 680 -14.65 0.07 24.90
N ASP A 681 -15.51 -0.58 24.13
CA ASP A 681 -15.95 -1.94 24.43
C ASP A 681 -15.16 -2.98 23.65
N LYS A 682 -15.02 -4.13 24.29
CA LYS A 682 -14.42 -5.31 23.68
C LYS A 682 -15.21 -5.66 22.42
N ARG A 683 -14.50 -5.87 21.33
CA ARG A 683 -15.08 -6.57 20.17
C ARG A 683 -15.44 -7.96 20.67
N ILE A 684 -16.73 -8.26 20.83
CA ILE A 684 -17.20 -9.64 20.94
C ILE A 684 -16.86 -10.26 19.58
N GLN A 685 -15.63 -10.76 19.45
CA GLN A 685 -15.32 -11.67 18.37
C GLN A 685 -16.20 -12.87 18.64
N MET A 686 -17.32 -12.98 17.91
CA MET A 686 -17.94 -14.26 17.68
C MET A 686 -16.86 -15.12 17.04
N ARG A 687 -16.07 -15.82 17.87
CA ARG A 687 -15.24 -16.91 17.39
C ARG A 687 -16.22 -17.83 16.67
N PRO A 688 -15.99 -18.18 15.39
CA PRO A 688 -16.76 -19.23 14.77
C PRO A 688 -16.72 -20.41 15.73
N GLN A 689 -17.88 -20.85 16.23
CA GLN A 689 -17.94 -22.08 17.01
C GLN A 689 -17.18 -23.11 16.19
N LYS A 690 -16.08 -23.62 16.75
CA LYS A 690 -15.38 -24.78 16.16
C LYS A 690 -16.49 -25.78 15.92
N ARG A 691 -16.78 -26.08 14.64
CA ARG A 691 -17.72 -27.13 14.27
C ARG A 691 -17.28 -28.36 15.04
N ILE A 692 -18.09 -28.75 16.02
CA ILE A 692 -18.02 -30.09 16.58
C ILE A 692 -18.24 -30.98 15.37
N ARG A 693 -17.18 -31.69 14.95
CA ARG A 693 -17.33 -32.80 14.03
C ARG A 693 -18.14 -33.83 14.80
N LEU A 694 -19.45 -33.81 14.61
CA LEU A 694 -20.26 -34.99 14.86
C LEU A 694 -19.83 -35.99 13.80
N GLY A 695 -19.13 -37.04 14.24
CA GLY A 695 -18.86 -38.20 13.41
C GLY A 695 -20.17 -38.88 13.09
N ILE A 696 -20.47 -38.97 11.79
CA ILE A 696 -21.26 -40.03 11.20
C ILE A 696 -20.38 -40.61 10.12
#